data_AF-A0A2E5SR72-F1
#
_entry.id   AF-A0A2E5SR72-F1
#
_cell.length_a   1.000
_cell.length_b   1.000
_cell.length_c   1.000
_cell.angle_alpha   90.00
_cell.angle_beta   90.00
_cell.angle_gamma   90.00
#
_symmetry.space_group_name_H-M   'P 1'
#
loop_
_entity.id
_entity.type
_entity.pdbx_description
1 polymer ?
#
loop_
_entity_poly.entity_id
_entity_poly.type
_entity_poly.pdbx_seq_one_letter_code
_entity_poly.pdbx_strand_id
1 'polypeptide(L)'
;MKYNKTLALIPALLLAACGGSEQKMNEKVAPGSVVYSYPADGQPDVSPKADVVLRFSHAVTDEDADLQNKILLESQGQSVPFAISRVDGDKSLKLSPSSELNKLGAYTVSFSAPLIAEGGRQIVTPNAVGDAGIQFETRGSIAGPASTTNSAAEFGIAWQVPANNSPFEAMNFSTFRLAMTHPVHPDWKALGGSIQLLDSNGDEVPATVLVKGNRITVDPCLVEDPRECGSKDDVLDTNQTYTLKLENLASLTATETERFSEEIAFTPRDTGPTVVLQQSAVDSGLAAGTAEEDATRSVLNGQIINGVTLNSVLQGEAGPSQQSGDLFAELAYAPAFEADEALPLRIARGSVLNSTSLDVLVGGEVPVLDAATNQLQTTGNIKVTMLSDASGYLSPNPYTDDLNAPRHITLFMDVSMNTENAQPNAALSQDLMGVELRGIALVQDGVLTIDAIGMVEPNLLGQEYTDSTIAFHLQAATDADSVLDAEMLRELDTTAPNLVSWMPGPDNAIPDTRQSMQRPGDPVVLFFDEPIDSESLADGLVLDANGNPLTVTDETLEAFVDGTAVVINPVDGLQHGIDYTLNITNELTDLAGNPAASRNLSFALPEISDGSEADPASPLALTTYPGYPCATTGVDLSSNSHGQCLDDAAGGPLGQALPVTTMPEDRPIVVVFSQSMDLDTINENTFIVEKVTDASTPIGAGEPVAGRLEKNNQRVRFYPETAWEIGAHYRYTMTSSSAVNDCSTAICSEQGYPLQTDLLVDPEDIGGPDMTIYFRGSESVNTVFTPLRNLPIRDTNSNYVIDCTSPGATDCLEPFDHEADGAGGFLPSANAARLRVEGQQANALGVPVGASVGCSASEECPENKFIYQTYGLNTEILGPVVVNEETGQTGVRVLLYPTMLATTSASVFLDGFGEQATGPQILRMTYGTPTEGNPQGLVEGLIIEDEQGRPRFQTTADLTLDAPNLSLPLAQALSHDLYSKPFTLELDGPIVFFDDGRMQVEQRNTNVPPIDVNVEVEIPLVGEFIDFFQCIGAGNSLSECLSGSGTDSGDIRIPLQIPEQGVYLNFISNPVKEIPAEQ
;
A
#
# COMPACT_ATOMS: atom_id res chain seq x y z
N MET A 1 26.41 28.44 -53.52
CA MET A 1 26.13 29.52 -54.50
C MET A 1 24.84 29.21 -55.25
N LYS A 2 23.78 29.96 -54.92
CA LYS A 2 22.55 30.31 -55.66
C LYS A 2 22.08 29.44 -56.85
N TYR A 3 20.93 28.79 -56.69
CA TYR A 3 19.77 28.94 -57.60
C TYR A 3 18.46 28.83 -56.80
N ASN A 4 17.64 29.88 -56.89
CA ASN A 4 16.40 30.09 -56.15
C ASN A 4 15.18 29.53 -56.90
N LYS A 5 14.18 29.09 -56.11
CA LYS A 5 12.71 29.26 -56.22
C LYS A 5 12.07 29.19 -57.62
N THR A 6 11.03 28.35 -57.75
CA THR A 6 9.66 28.66 -58.24
C THR A 6 9.03 27.41 -58.89
N LEU A 7 8.13 26.71 -58.22
CA LEU A 7 7.13 25.85 -58.89
C LEU A 7 5.83 25.79 -58.08
N ALA A 8 5.16 26.94 -58.05
CA ALA A 8 3.72 27.04 -57.82
C ALA A 8 3.13 27.80 -59.02
N LEU A 9 1.88 27.49 -59.38
CA LEU A 9 1.07 28.03 -60.48
C LEU A 9 1.21 27.36 -61.86
N ILE A 10 0.62 26.15 -62.01
CA ILE A 10 -0.23 25.81 -63.16
C ILE A 10 -1.37 24.93 -62.62
N PRO A 11 -2.53 25.51 -62.24
CA PRO A 11 -3.64 25.57 -63.20
C PRO A 11 -4.47 26.86 -63.05
N ALA A 12 -3.98 27.98 -63.55
CA ALA A 12 -4.72 29.25 -63.60
C ALA A 12 -5.02 29.74 -65.03
N LEU A 13 -4.89 28.87 -66.04
CA LEU A 13 -4.99 29.24 -67.47
C LEU A 13 -6.09 28.50 -68.27
N LEU A 14 -7.06 27.86 -67.60
CA LEU A 14 -8.21 27.22 -68.27
C LEU A 14 -9.60 27.74 -67.87
N LEU A 15 -9.68 28.85 -67.11
CA LEU A 15 -10.96 29.45 -66.71
C LEU A 15 -11.17 30.83 -67.36
N ALA A 16 -11.25 30.84 -68.69
CA ALA A 16 -11.77 31.98 -69.45
C ALA A 16 -12.31 31.55 -70.84
N ALA A 17 -13.18 30.53 -70.91
CA ALA A 17 -14.05 30.31 -72.08
C ALA A 17 -15.14 29.25 -71.81
N CYS A 18 -16.33 29.70 -71.40
CA CYS A 18 -17.66 29.19 -71.80
C CYS A 18 -18.65 29.40 -70.65
N GLY A 19 -19.52 30.39 -70.79
CA GLY A 19 -20.73 30.49 -69.98
C GLY A 19 -21.78 29.48 -70.44
N GLY A 20 -22.61 29.03 -69.49
CA GLY A 20 -23.87 28.35 -69.78
C GLY A 20 -24.23 27.25 -68.79
N SER A 21 -25.36 27.44 -68.10
CA SER A 21 -26.09 26.55 -67.19
C SER A 21 -25.48 26.30 -65.80
N GLU A 22 -26.28 26.58 -64.77
CA GLU A 22 -26.08 26.14 -63.39
C GLU A 22 -25.95 24.61 -63.35
N GLN A 23 -24.71 24.11 -63.39
CA GLN A 23 -24.41 22.81 -62.84
C GLN A 23 -24.26 23.01 -61.34
N LYS A 24 -25.23 22.51 -60.55
CA LYS A 24 -24.92 22.11 -59.18
C LYS A 24 -23.85 21.03 -59.28
N MET A 25 -22.60 21.39 -59.01
CA MET A 25 -21.61 20.40 -58.61
C MET A 25 -22.18 19.74 -57.36
N ASN A 26 -22.65 18.51 -57.49
CA ASN A 26 -22.65 17.60 -56.34
C ASN A 26 -21.19 17.34 -56.06
N GLU A 27 -20.58 18.20 -55.25
CA GLU A 27 -19.29 17.91 -54.65
C GLU A 27 -19.45 16.58 -53.93
N LYS A 28 -18.67 15.59 -54.34
CA LYS A 28 -18.73 14.25 -53.77
C LYS A 28 -18.15 14.41 -52.36
N VAL A 29 -19.02 14.56 -51.36
CA VAL A 29 -18.62 14.71 -49.97
C VAL A 29 -17.81 13.46 -49.60
N ALA A 30 -16.52 13.63 -49.31
CA ALA A 30 -15.67 12.53 -48.85
C ALA A 30 -16.26 11.98 -47.54
N PRO A 31 -16.30 10.65 -47.34
CA PRO A 31 -16.79 10.08 -46.09
C PRO A 31 -15.94 10.58 -44.92
N GLY A 32 -16.55 10.67 -43.73
CA GLY A 32 -15.80 10.93 -42.51
C GLY A 32 -15.11 9.65 -42.05
N SER A 33 -14.15 9.77 -41.13
CA SER A 33 -13.40 8.65 -40.59
C SER A 33 -13.12 8.88 -39.11
N VAL A 34 -12.96 7.78 -38.37
CA VAL A 34 -12.16 7.81 -37.13
C VAL A 34 -10.72 8.07 -37.54
N VAL A 35 -10.01 8.91 -36.80
CA VAL A 35 -8.60 9.25 -37.03
C VAL A 35 -7.72 8.94 -35.83
N TYR A 36 -8.31 8.69 -34.67
CA TYR A 36 -7.59 8.25 -33.47
C TYR A 36 -8.57 7.58 -32.50
N SER A 37 -8.06 6.62 -31.72
CA SER A 37 -8.75 6.07 -30.58
C SER A 37 -7.79 5.86 -29.41
N TYR A 38 -8.34 5.94 -28.20
CA TYR A 38 -7.72 5.42 -26.98
C TYR A 38 -8.74 4.52 -26.29
N PRO A 39 -8.41 3.31 -25.88
CA PRO A 39 -7.24 2.54 -26.32
C PRO A 39 -7.11 2.44 -27.85
N ALA A 40 -5.89 2.19 -28.32
CA ALA A 40 -5.66 1.92 -29.74
C ALA A 40 -6.18 0.52 -30.12
N ASP A 41 -6.52 0.32 -31.39
CA ASP A 41 -6.97 -0.98 -31.88
C ASP A 41 -5.83 -2.02 -31.81
N GLY A 42 -6.09 -3.12 -31.11
CA GLY A 42 -5.13 -4.15 -30.74
C GLY A 42 -4.27 -3.83 -29.50
N GLN A 43 -4.58 -2.77 -28.73
CA GLN A 43 -3.79 -2.42 -27.55
C GLN A 43 -4.04 -3.42 -26.39
N PRO A 44 -3.01 -4.14 -25.92
CA PRO A 44 -3.11 -4.95 -24.71
C PRO A 44 -2.95 -4.08 -23.47
N ASP A 45 -3.16 -4.67 -22.29
CA ASP A 45 -2.65 -4.14 -21.03
C ASP A 45 -3.18 -2.76 -20.61
N VAL A 46 -4.39 -2.43 -21.08
CA VAL A 46 -5.07 -1.18 -20.76
C VAL A 46 -5.51 -1.19 -19.29
N SER A 47 -5.38 -0.07 -18.58
CA SER A 47 -5.96 0.04 -17.23
C SER A 47 -7.45 -0.28 -17.24
N PRO A 48 -7.98 -1.08 -16.30
CA PRO A 48 -9.42 -1.32 -16.22
C PRO A 48 -10.23 -0.07 -15.87
N LYS A 49 -9.57 0.99 -15.40
CA LYS A 49 -10.16 2.31 -15.11
C LYS A 49 -10.14 3.28 -16.31
N ALA A 50 -9.67 2.85 -17.48
CA ALA A 50 -9.51 3.73 -18.63
C ALA A 50 -10.85 4.17 -19.27
N ASP A 51 -10.92 5.45 -19.67
CA ASP A 51 -11.93 5.96 -20.59
C ASP A 51 -11.64 5.51 -22.03
N VAL A 52 -12.68 5.43 -22.87
CA VAL A 52 -12.54 5.24 -24.32
C VAL A 52 -12.68 6.57 -25.04
N VAL A 53 -11.71 6.94 -25.88
CA VAL A 53 -11.72 8.17 -26.68
C VAL A 53 -11.80 7.81 -28.16
N LEU A 54 -12.68 8.48 -28.90
CA LEU A 54 -12.79 8.39 -30.35
C LEU A 54 -12.65 9.78 -30.96
N ARG A 55 -11.66 9.98 -31.82
CA ARG A 55 -11.49 11.23 -32.58
C ARG A 55 -11.81 11.01 -34.04
N PHE A 56 -12.47 11.99 -34.64
CA PHE A 56 -12.99 11.94 -35.99
C PHE A 56 -12.39 13.03 -36.87
N SER A 57 -12.36 12.80 -38.19
CA SER A 57 -11.89 13.81 -39.15
C SER A 57 -12.79 15.06 -39.21
N HIS A 58 -14.05 14.93 -38.80
CA HIS A 58 -15.05 16.00 -38.81
C HIS A 58 -15.95 15.92 -37.57
N ALA A 59 -16.51 17.04 -37.16
CA ALA A 59 -17.42 17.14 -36.01
C ALA A 59 -18.63 16.20 -36.16
N VAL A 60 -18.92 15.41 -35.12
CA VAL A 60 -20.04 14.47 -35.08
C VAL A 60 -21.33 15.21 -34.75
N THR A 61 -22.34 15.04 -35.61
CA THR A 61 -23.62 15.79 -35.57
C THR A 61 -24.82 14.95 -35.13
N ASP A 62 -24.64 13.63 -34.94
CA ASP A 62 -25.67 12.82 -34.27
C ASP A 62 -25.91 13.34 -32.85
N GLU A 63 -27.15 13.28 -32.35
CA GLU A 63 -27.48 13.62 -30.97
C GLU A 63 -26.97 12.53 -30.00
N ASP A 64 -26.72 12.86 -28.74
CA ASP A 64 -26.12 11.91 -27.77
C ASP A 64 -26.96 10.64 -27.57
N ALA A 65 -28.30 10.76 -27.62
CA ALA A 65 -29.19 9.61 -27.57
C ALA A 65 -29.02 8.68 -28.78
N ASP A 66 -28.72 9.22 -29.96
CA ASP A 66 -28.44 8.41 -31.15
C ASP A 66 -27.06 7.79 -31.05
N LEU A 67 -26.05 8.53 -30.58
CA LEU A 67 -24.70 8.01 -30.34
C LEU A 67 -24.70 6.84 -29.35
N GLN A 68 -25.45 6.96 -28.24
CA GLN A 68 -25.60 5.91 -27.24
C GLN A 68 -26.18 4.61 -27.81
N ASN A 69 -27.03 4.71 -28.85
CA ASN A 69 -27.62 3.55 -29.52
C ASN A 69 -26.73 3.02 -30.67
N LYS A 70 -25.92 3.88 -31.28
CA LYS A 70 -25.07 3.53 -32.43
C LYS A 70 -23.72 2.98 -32.01
N ILE A 71 -23.09 3.54 -30.97
CA ILE A 71 -21.78 3.10 -30.48
C ILE A 71 -22.00 1.94 -29.51
N LEU A 72 -21.35 0.81 -29.79
CA LEU A 72 -21.38 -0.38 -28.96
C LEU A 72 -19.98 -0.55 -28.35
N LEU A 73 -19.90 -0.50 -27.02
CA LEU A 73 -18.76 -1.02 -26.25
C LEU A 73 -19.20 -2.37 -25.69
N GLU A 74 -18.53 -3.44 -26.10
CA GLU A 74 -18.94 -4.81 -25.75
C GLU A 74 -17.77 -5.62 -25.19
N SER A 75 -18.06 -6.50 -24.23
CA SER A 75 -17.15 -7.56 -23.78
C SER A 75 -17.89 -8.88 -23.77
N GLN A 76 -17.32 -9.90 -24.41
CA GLN A 76 -17.94 -11.24 -24.56
C GLN A 76 -19.40 -11.19 -25.06
N GLY A 77 -19.73 -10.22 -25.93
CA GLY A 77 -21.07 -10.02 -26.47
C GLY A 77 -22.09 -9.37 -25.51
N GLN A 78 -21.63 -8.85 -24.36
CA GLN A 78 -22.42 -8.02 -23.45
C GLN A 78 -22.04 -6.55 -23.60
N SER A 79 -23.04 -5.68 -23.69
CA SER A 79 -22.82 -4.24 -23.76
C SER A 79 -22.41 -3.67 -22.41
N VAL A 80 -21.36 -2.85 -22.42
CA VAL A 80 -20.89 -2.07 -21.28
C VAL A 80 -21.53 -0.69 -21.34
N PRO A 81 -22.25 -0.25 -20.29
CA PRO A 81 -22.83 1.09 -20.23
C PRO A 81 -21.75 2.16 -20.08
N PHE A 82 -21.93 3.29 -20.75
CA PHE A 82 -21.01 4.43 -20.70
C PHE A 82 -21.75 5.76 -20.80
N ALA A 83 -21.13 6.84 -20.32
CA ALA A 83 -21.54 8.22 -20.56
C ALA A 83 -20.71 8.86 -21.68
N ILE A 84 -21.28 9.81 -22.43
CA ILE A 84 -20.60 10.50 -23.53
C ILE A 84 -20.26 11.93 -23.13
N SER A 85 -19.03 12.36 -23.39
CA SER A 85 -18.60 13.77 -23.37
C SER A 85 -18.05 14.18 -24.74
N ARG A 86 -18.47 15.35 -25.23
CA ARG A 86 -18.00 15.94 -26.49
C ARG A 86 -16.80 16.85 -26.26
N VAL A 87 -15.78 16.69 -27.09
CA VAL A 87 -14.49 17.38 -26.95
C VAL A 87 -14.08 17.99 -28.31
N ASP A 88 -13.33 19.10 -28.27
CA ASP A 88 -12.78 19.79 -29.46
C ASP A 88 -13.84 20.12 -30.53
N GLY A 89 -14.96 20.71 -30.10
CA GLY A 89 -16.06 21.07 -31.00
C GLY A 89 -16.66 19.86 -31.73
N ASP A 90 -16.99 18.81 -30.97
CA ASP A 90 -17.59 17.54 -31.43
C ASP A 90 -16.68 16.67 -32.32
N LYS A 91 -15.39 16.99 -32.44
CA LYS A 91 -14.42 16.16 -33.18
C LYS A 91 -13.88 14.99 -32.39
N SER A 92 -14.02 15.02 -31.08
CA SER A 92 -13.66 13.93 -30.19
C SER A 92 -14.83 13.58 -29.28
N LEU A 93 -15.02 12.29 -29.02
CA LEU A 93 -15.96 11.76 -28.04
C LEU A 93 -15.18 10.98 -26.99
N LYS A 94 -15.42 11.31 -25.72
CA LYS A 94 -14.96 10.53 -24.57
C LYS A 94 -16.12 9.70 -24.04
N LEU A 95 -15.95 8.39 -23.99
CA LEU A 95 -16.90 7.42 -23.47
C LEU A 95 -16.37 6.95 -22.12
N SER A 96 -17.08 7.30 -21.05
CA SER A 96 -16.71 6.92 -19.68
C SER A 96 -17.56 5.75 -19.23
N PRO A 97 -17.00 4.52 -19.09
CA PRO A 97 -17.72 3.37 -18.54
C PRO A 97 -18.40 3.72 -17.22
N SER A 98 -19.61 3.18 -16.98
CA SER A 98 -20.36 3.46 -15.74
C SER A 98 -19.83 2.73 -14.51
N SER A 99 -18.93 1.76 -14.72
CA SER A 99 -18.19 1.00 -13.72
C SER A 99 -16.81 0.72 -14.27
N GLU A 100 -15.86 0.39 -13.40
CA GLU A 100 -14.55 -0.13 -13.82
C GLU A 100 -14.75 -1.31 -14.80
N LEU A 101 -13.92 -1.35 -15.83
CA LEU A 101 -13.87 -2.49 -16.74
C LEU A 101 -13.36 -3.72 -15.95
N ASN A 102 -13.81 -4.90 -16.34
CA ASN A 102 -13.26 -6.13 -15.77
C ASN A 102 -11.75 -6.21 -16.04
N LYS A 103 -10.98 -6.61 -15.03
CA LYS A 103 -9.58 -7.04 -15.15
C LYS A 103 -9.48 -8.24 -16.11
N LEU A 104 -8.39 -8.33 -16.88
CA LEU A 104 -8.19 -9.39 -17.90
C LEU A 104 -9.38 -9.54 -18.87
N GLY A 105 -10.02 -8.42 -19.21
CA GLY A 105 -11.19 -8.37 -20.07
C GLY A 105 -10.82 -7.99 -21.50
N ALA A 106 -11.49 -8.61 -22.47
CA ALA A 106 -11.39 -8.25 -23.89
C ALA A 106 -12.61 -7.43 -24.32
N TYR A 107 -12.36 -6.30 -24.99
CA TYR A 107 -13.38 -5.32 -25.36
C TYR A 107 -13.33 -4.97 -26.84
N THR A 108 -14.50 -4.70 -27.40
CA THR A 108 -14.68 -4.21 -28.77
C THR A 108 -15.51 -2.94 -28.78
N VAL A 109 -15.03 -1.91 -29.48
CA VAL A 109 -15.83 -0.72 -29.83
C VAL A 109 -16.24 -0.81 -31.29
N SER A 110 -17.55 -0.83 -31.56
CA SER A 110 -18.09 -0.89 -32.91
C SER A 110 -19.28 0.04 -33.12
N PHE A 111 -19.73 0.21 -34.36
CA PHE A 111 -20.90 1.03 -34.69
C PHE A 111 -22.01 0.18 -35.30
N SER A 112 -23.18 0.12 -34.64
CA SER A 112 -24.36 -0.62 -35.11
C SER A 112 -24.98 0.01 -36.37
N ALA A 113 -24.75 1.31 -36.58
CA ALA A 113 -25.05 2.05 -37.79
C ALA A 113 -24.02 3.17 -38.00
N PRO A 114 -23.80 3.66 -39.23
CA PRO A 114 -22.87 4.75 -39.47
C PRO A 114 -23.20 6.01 -38.66
N LEU A 115 -22.18 6.62 -38.08
CA LEU A 115 -22.30 7.93 -37.43
C LEU A 115 -22.39 9.03 -38.49
N ILE A 116 -23.05 10.13 -38.15
CA ILE A 116 -23.23 11.29 -39.04
C ILE A 116 -22.38 12.45 -38.54
N ALA A 117 -21.49 12.93 -39.40
CA ALA A 117 -20.65 14.10 -39.16
C ALA A 117 -21.03 15.27 -40.08
N GLU A 118 -20.42 16.43 -39.81
CA GLU A 118 -20.64 17.69 -40.53
C GLU A 118 -20.69 17.49 -42.04
N GLY A 119 -21.62 18.16 -42.72
CA GLY A 119 -21.83 18.02 -44.16
C GLY A 119 -22.54 16.73 -44.59
N GLY A 120 -23.12 15.97 -43.65
CA GLY A 120 -23.83 14.72 -43.91
C GLY A 120 -22.90 13.54 -44.20
N ARG A 121 -21.66 13.63 -43.70
CA ARG A 121 -20.62 12.61 -43.86
C ARG A 121 -20.96 11.39 -43.02
N GLN A 122 -20.89 10.20 -43.61
CA GLN A 122 -21.03 8.96 -42.87
C GLN A 122 -19.66 8.49 -42.38
N ILE A 123 -19.59 8.07 -41.13
CA ILE A 123 -18.44 7.43 -40.49
C ILE A 123 -18.84 6.00 -40.19
N VAL A 124 -18.14 5.04 -40.82
CA VAL A 124 -18.35 3.61 -40.59
C VAL A 124 -17.49 3.12 -39.44
N THR A 125 -17.75 1.91 -38.96
CA THR A 125 -16.93 1.24 -37.94
C THR A 125 -15.46 1.22 -38.39
N PRO A 126 -14.52 1.71 -37.56
CA PRO A 126 -13.09 1.65 -37.86
C PRO A 126 -12.59 0.21 -37.84
N ASN A 127 -11.44 -0.02 -38.49
CA ASN A 127 -10.67 -1.26 -38.37
C ASN A 127 -9.22 -0.93 -38.74
N ALA A 128 -8.29 -1.11 -37.81
CA ALA A 128 -6.87 -1.05 -38.07
C ALA A 128 -6.25 -2.46 -38.05
N VAL A 129 -6.65 -3.30 -37.09
CA VAL A 129 -6.10 -4.64 -36.89
C VAL A 129 -7.23 -5.65 -36.66
N GLY A 130 -7.17 -6.78 -37.37
CA GLY A 130 -8.08 -7.90 -37.12
C GLY A 130 -9.53 -7.65 -37.56
N ASP A 131 -10.47 -8.02 -36.68
CA ASP A 131 -11.91 -7.93 -36.92
C ASP A 131 -12.40 -6.47 -36.85
N ALA A 132 -13.52 -6.17 -37.52
CA ALA A 132 -14.05 -4.80 -37.57
C ALA A 132 -14.42 -4.26 -36.17
N GLY A 133 -13.87 -3.09 -35.82
CA GLY A 133 -13.99 -2.46 -34.51
C GLY A 133 -12.64 -1.96 -34.02
N ILE A 134 -12.62 -1.39 -32.82
CA ILE A 134 -11.40 -1.15 -32.04
C ILE A 134 -11.35 -2.22 -30.95
N GLN A 135 -10.36 -3.09 -30.99
CA GLN A 135 -10.16 -4.16 -30.01
C GLN A 135 -9.15 -3.71 -28.95
N PHE A 136 -9.39 -4.02 -27.68
CA PHE A 136 -8.38 -3.84 -26.65
C PHE A 136 -8.58 -4.82 -25.49
N GLU A 137 -7.51 -5.06 -24.75
CA GLU A 137 -7.53 -5.93 -23.58
C GLU A 137 -7.10 -5.15 -22.35
N THR A 138 -7.81 -5.33 -21.24
CA THR A 138 -7.44 -4.75 -19.95
C THR A 138 -6.43 -5.64 -19.23
N ARG A 139 -5.55 -5.01 -18.47
CA ARG A 139 -4.54 -5.69 -17.65
C ARG A 139 -5.15 -6.43 -16.46
N GLY A 140 -4.34 -7.27 -15.83
CA GLY A 140 -4.66 -7.91 -14.55
C GLY A 140 -4.50 -6.97 -13.36
N SER A 141 -4.86 -7.43 -12.16
CA SER A 141 -4.58 -6.72 -10.90
C SER A 141 -3.07 -6.50 -10.73
N ILE A 142 -2.66 -5.40 -10.09
CA ILE A 142 -1.24 -5.14 -9.79
C ILE A 142 -0.72 -6.11 -8.71
N ALA A 143 -1.56 -6.44 -7.73
CA ALA A 143 -1.31 -7.41 -6.67
C ALA A 143 -2.57 -8.24 -6.40
N GLY A 144 -2.42 -9.36 -5.68
CA GLY A 144 -3.54 -10.21 -5.26
C GLY A 144 -3.47 -11.67 -5.71
N PRO A 145 -4.64 -12.34 -5.83
CA PRO A 145 -4.75 -13.73 -6.28
C PRO A 145 -4.24 -13.94 -7.70
N ALA A 146 -3.60 -15.10 -7.94
CA ALA A 146 -3.03 -15.47 -9.24
C ALA A 146 -4.06 -15.39 -10.37
N SER A 147 -5.31 -15.81 -10.13
CA SER A 147 -6.39 -15.77 -11.12
C SER A 147 -6.78 -14.37 -11.60
N THR A 148 -6.35 -13.32 -10.91
CA THR A 148 -6.64 -11.92 -11.27
C THR A 148 -5.40 -11.16 -11.75
N THR A 149 -4.21 -11.66 -11.44
CA THR A 149 -2.92 -11.05 -11.81
C THR A 149 -2.31 -11.70 -13.06
N ASN A 150 -2.41 -13.03 -13.19
CA ASN A 150 -1.86 -13.78 -14.31
C ASN A 150 -2.76 -13.63 -15.56
N SER A 151 -2.22 -13.07 -16.64
CA SER A 151 -2.95 -12.87 -17.91
C SER A 151 -3.06 -14.12 -18.78
N ALA A 152 -2.24 -15.14 -18.50
CA ALA A 152 -2.32 -16.46 -19.12
C ALA A 152 -2.08 -17.55 -18.07
N ALA A 153 -2.28 -18.82 -18.45
CA ALA A 153 -2.03 -19.96 -17.57
C ALA A 153 -0.54 -20.33 -17.48
N GLU A 154 0.22 -20.12 -18.55
CA GLU A 154 1.65 -20.43 -18.62
C GLU A 154 2.48 -19.17 -18.37
N PHE A 155 3.60 -19.31 -17.65
CA PHE A 155 4.54 -18.21 -17.46
C PHE A 155 5.38 -17.96 -18.72
N GLY A 156 5.24 -16.78 -19.32
CA GLY A 156 5.95 -16.41 -20.54
C GLY A 156 5.81 -14.92 -20.89
N ILE A 157 6.19 -14.56 -22.11
CA ILE A 157 6.08 -13.18 -22.61
C ILE A 157 4.69 -12.97 -23.21
N ALA A 158 3.90 -12.06 -22.63
CA ALA A 158 2.61 -11.63 -23.15
C ALA A 158 2.78 -10.72 -24.37
N TRP A 159 3.68 -9.74 -24.27
CA TRP A 159 4.07 -8.88 -25.40
C TRP A 159 5.47 -8.31 -25.18
N GLN A 160 6.10 -7.88 -26.27
CA GLN A 160 7.38 -7.16 -26.22
C GLN A 160 7.47 -6.09 -27.29
N VAL A 161 8.29 -5.07 -27.02
CA VAL A 161 8.68 -4.03 -27.98
C VAL A 161 10.16 -3.68 -27.77
N PRO A 162 11.00 -3.65 -28.82
CA PRO A 162 10.71 -4.05 -30.19
C PRO A 162 10.46 -5.57 -30.32
N ALA A 163 9.81 -5.97 -31.42
CA ALA A 163 9.57 -7.38 -31.74
C ALA A 163 9.88 -7.69 -33.23
N ASN A 164 10.43 -8.87 -33.49
CA ASN A 164 10.70 -9.35 -34.85
C ASN A 164 9.39 -9.47 -35.66
N ASN A 165 9.40 -9.00 -36.91
CA ASN A 165 8.24 -9.00 -37.80
C ASN A 165 7.02 -8.23 -37.25
N SER A 166 7.27 -7.19 -36.43
CA SER A 166 6.25 -6.26 -35.95
C SER A 166 6.45 -4.88 -36.58
N PRO A 167 5.47 -3.95 -36.48
CA PRO A 167 5.67 -2.56 -36.88
C PRO A 167 6.80 -1.84 -36.13
N PHE A 168 7.22 -2.37 -34.98
CA PHE A 168 8.26 -1.81 -34.12
C PHE A 168 9.44 -2.77 -34.04
N GLU A 169 10.24 -2.82 -35.11
CA GLU A 169 11.45 -3.65 -35.17
C GLU A 169 12.60 -3.06 -34.35
N ALA A 170 13.60 -3.89 -34.06
CA ALA A 170 14.78 -3.47 -33.32
C ALA A 170 15.63 -2.49 -34.14
N MET A 171 16.00 -1.39 -33.52
CA MET A 171 16.85 -0.33 -34.04
C MET A 171 18.17 -0.31 -33.27
N ASN A 172 19.19 0.36 -33.80
CA ASN A 172 20.48 0.45 -33.12
C ASN A 172 20.45 1.20 -31.78
N PHE A 173 19.47 2.07 -31.57
CA PHE A 173 19.21 2.76 -30.31
C PHE A 173 18.00 2.22 -29.52
N SER A 174 17.62 0.95 -29.73
CA SER A 174 16.44 0.37 -29.07
C SER A 174 16.67 -0.05 -27.63
N THR A 175 15.72 0.31 -26.78
CA THR A 175 15.47 -0.30 -25.47
C THR A 175 14.45 -1.43 -25.62
N PHE A 176 14.65 -2.54 -24.90
CA PHE A 176 13.77 -3.71 -24.95
C PHE A 176 12.83 -3.72 -23.76
N ARG A 177 11.53 -3.81 -24.02
CA ARG A 177 10.47 -3.82 -23.01
C ARG A 177 9.61 -5.05 -23.20
N LEU A 178 9.39 -5.77 -22.12
CA LEU A 178 8.61 -7.00 -22.09
C LEU A 178 7.56 -6.92 -21.01
N ALA A 179 6.38 -7.44 -21.33
CA ALA A 179 5.34 -7.76 -20.37
C ALA A 179 5.24 -9.26 -20.26
N MET A 180 5.42 -9.77 -19.05
CA MET A 180 5.27 -11.18 -18.71
C MET A 180 3.78 -11.50 -18.47
N THR A 181 3.40 -12.75 -18.69
CA THR A 181 2.03 -13.23 -18.43
C THR A 181 1.73 -13.32 -16.94
N HIS A 182 2.74 -13.59 -16.10
CA HIS A 182 2.66 -13.54 -14.65
C HIS A 182 3.62 -12.45 -14.11
N PRO A 183 3.43 -11.96 -12.88
CA PRO A 183 4.46 -11.18 -12.20
C PRO A 183 5.74 -12.02 -12.03
N VAL A 184 6.90 -11.40 -12.27
CA VAL A 184 8.22 -11.97 -11.99
C VAL A 184 8.47 -11.89 -10.48
N HIS A 185 9.01 -12.95 -9.89
CA HIS A 185 9.39 -12.97 -8.49
C HIS A 185 10.42 -11.86 -8.19
N PRO A 186 10.25 -11.02 -7.16
CA PRO A 186 11.20 -9.96 -6.82
C PRO A 186 12.64 -10.47 -6.66
N ASP A 187 12.81 -11.62 -6.00
CA ASP A 187 14.12 -12.27 -5.77
C ASP A 187 14.59 -13.18 -6.91
N TRP A 188 14.14 -12.91 -8.15
CA TRP A 188 14.47 -13.74 -9.31
C TRP A 188 15.97 -13.99 -9.48
N LYS A 189 16.84 -13.03 -9.12
CA LYS A 189 18.30 -13.20 -9.16
C LYS A 189 18.77 -14.26 -8.15
N ALA A 190 18.35 -14.15 -6.89
CA ALA A 190 18.69 -15.09 -5.82
C ALA A 190 18.15 -16.50 -6.11
N LEU A 191 16.99 -16.57 -6.80
CA LEU A 191 16.39 -17.82 -7.29
C LEU A 191 17.06 -18.37 -8.57
N GLY A 192 18.22 -17.83 -8.96
CA GLY A 192 19.06 -18.31 -10.05
C GLY A 192 18.64 -17.85 -11.45
N GLY A 193 17.82 -16.79 -11.56
CA GLY A 193 17.42 -16.18 -12.82
C GLY A 193 18.47 -15.19 -13.36
N SER A 194 18.54 -15.04 -14.68
CA SER A 194 19.39 -14.06 -15.37
C SER A 194 18.66 -13.40 -16.55
N ILE A 195 18.98 -12.13 -16.82
CA ILE A 195 18.51 -11.37 -17.98
C ILE A 195 19.73 -10.68 -18.56
N GLN A 196 20.09 -11.02 -19.80
CA GLN A 196 21.34 -10.55 -20.42
C GLN A 196 21.11 -10.18 -21.88
N LEU A 197 21.79 -9.14 -22.34
CA LEU A 197 21.94 -8.85 -23.76
C LEU A 197 23.32 -9.33 -24.23
N LEU A 198 23.36 -10.20 -25.22
CA LEU A 198 24.60 -10.81 -25.73
C LEU A 198 24.89 -10.37 -27.16
N ASP A 199 26.16 -10.14 -27.47
CA ASP A 199 26.65 -9.85 -28.82
C ASP A 199 26.79 -11.12 -29.69
N SER A 200 27.32 -10.97 -30.91
CA SER A 200 27.50 -12.11 -31.82
C SER A 200 28.59 -13.11 -31.41
N ASN A 201 29.46 -12.75 -30.46
CA ASN A 201 30.47 -13.63 -29.87
C ASN A 201 29.96 -14.35 -28.62
N GLY A 202 28.80 -13.94 -28.10
CA GLY A 202 28.25 -14.39 -26.83
C GLY A 202 28.79 -13.62 -25.62
N ASP A 203 29.43 -12.47 -25.85
CA ASP A 203 29.88 -11.57 -24.80
C ASP A 203 28.73 -10.65 -24.36
N GLU A 204 28.67 -10.32 -23.06
CA GLU A 204 27.63 -9.48 -22.50
C GLU A 204 27.77 -8.02 -22.95
N VAL A 205 26.65 -7.44 -23.35
CA VAL A 205 26.51 -6.03 -23.71
C VAL A 205 26.06 -5.28 -22.46
N PRO A 206 26.77 -4.21 -22.04
CA PRO A 206 26.35 -3.41 -20.91
C PRO A 206 24.93 -2.86 -21.11
N ALA A 207 24.04 -3.14 -20.15
CA ALA A 207 22.66 -2.72 -20.19
C ALA A 207 22.09 -2.59 -18.78
N THR A 208 21.26 -1.57 -18.56
CA THR A 208 20.45 -1.45 -17.34
C THR A 208 19.26 -2.40 -17.44
N VAL A 209 19.07 -3.24 -16.42
CA VAL A 209 17.94 -4.18 -16.33
C VAL A 209 17.00 -3.77 -15.20
N LEU A 210 15.76 -3.45 -15.54
CA LEU A 210 14.70 -3.07 -14.59
C LEU A 210 13.63 -4.16 -14.58
N VAL A 211 13.24 -4.64 -13.39
CA VAL A 211 12.18 -5.65 -13.23
C VAL A 211 11.24 -5.22 -12.11
N LYS A 212 9.94 -5.07 -12.43
CA LYS A 212 8.91 -4.78 -11.42
C LYS A 212 7.56 -5.36 -11.84
N GLY A 213 6.95 -6.14 -10.96
CA GLY A 213 5.71 -6.85 -11.29
C GLY A 213 5.89 -7.75 -12.50
N ASN A 214 5.10 -7.57 -13.55
CA ASN A 214 5.24 -8.29 -14.81
C ASN A 214 6.06 -7.54 -15.88
N ARG A 215 6.71 -6.42 -15.54
CA ARG A 215 7.49 -5.59 -16.47
C ARG A 215 8.97 -5.91 -16.40
N ILE A 216 9.59 -6.01 -17.57
CA ILE A 216 11.05 -6.09 -17.74
C ILE A 216 11.47 -5.04 -18.76
N THR A 217 12.48 -4.24 -18.42
CA THR A 217 13.17 -3.35 -19.35
C THR A 217 14.65 -3.67 -19.39
N VAL A 218 15.22 -3.75 -20.60
CA VAL A 218 16.66 -3.90 -20.85
C VAL A 218 17.10 -2.75 -21.75
N ASP A 219 17.89 -1.84 -21.20
CA ASP A 219 18.32 -0.62 -21.84
C ASP A 219 19.84 -0.60 -22.04
N PRO A 220 20.34 -0.82 -23.27
CA PRO A 220 21.79 -0.79 -23.54
C PRO A 220 22.41 0.57 -23.21
N CYS A 221 23.62 0.57 -22.65
CA CYS A 221 24.46 1.76 -22.59
C CYS A 221 25.90 1.42 -22.96
N LEU A 222 26.31 1.83 -24.16
CA LEU A 222 27.57 1.44 -24.79
C LEU A 222 28.67 2.51 -24.68
N VAL A 223 28.34 3.68 -24.15
CA VAL A 223 29.29 4.78 -23.92
C VAL A 223 29.99 4.60 -22.57
N GLU A 224 31.20 5.15 -22.44
CA GLU A 224 32.00 5.02 -21.21
C GLU A 224 31.48 5.92 -20.07
N ASP A 225 30.88 7.07 -20.39
CA ASP A 225 30.35 8.02 -19.40
C ASP A 225 28.84 7.77 -19.21
N PRO A 226 28.38 7.33 -18.03
CA PRO A 226 26.96 7.04 -17.78
C PRO A 226 26.02 8.23 -18.05
N ARG A 227 26.54 9.47 -17.97
CA ARG A 227 25.78 10.69 -18.29
C ARG A 227 25.46 10.81 -19.79
N GLU A 228 26.22 10.13 -20.63
CA GLU A 228 26.04 10.11 -22.07
C GLU A 228 25.21 8.91 -22.55
N CYS A 229 24.73 8.04 -21.66
CA CYS A 229 23.75 7.01 -22.05
C CYS A 229 22.53 7.70 -22.71
N GLY A 230 22.02 7.08 -23.77
CA GLY A 230 20.96 7.64 -24.62
C GLY A 230 21.40 8.75 -25.58
N SER A 231 22.70 9.05 -25.68
CA SER A 231 23.26 9.98 -26.68
C SER A 231 23.37 9.34 -28.07
N LYS A 232 23.65 10.13 -29.11
CA LYS A 232 23.81 9.63 -30.49
C LYS A 232 24.89 8.57 -30.67
N ASP A 233 25.90 8.57 -29.80
CA ASP A 233 27.00 7.62 -29.83
C ASP A 233 26.64 6.30 -29.10
N ASP A 234 25.55 6.31 -28.32
CA ASP A 234 25.03 5.14 -27.62
C ASP A 234 24.13 4.29 -28.54
N VAL A 235 24.76 3.50 -29.40
CA VAL A 235 24.11 2.68 -30.43
C VAL A 235 24.76 1.31 -30.62
N LEU A 236 23.92 0.28 -30.74
CA LEU A 236 24.29 -1.09 -31.11
C LEU A 236 24.86 -1.15 -32.55
N ASP A 237 25.78 -2.09 -32.81
CA ASP A 237 26.34 -2.30 -34.16
C ASP A 237 25.32 -3.01 -35.07
N THR A 238 24.95 -2.34 -36.16
CA THR A 238 23.95 -2.81 -37.14
C THR A 238 24.43 -3.97 -38.01
N ASN A 239 25.71 -4.33 -37.96
CA ASN A 239 26.28 -5.41 -38.76
C ASN A 239 26.35 -6.76 -38.03
N GLN A 240 25.86 -6.85 -36.80
CA GLN A 240 25.85 -8.08 -36.03
C GLN A 240 24.49 -8.42 -35.44
N THR A 241 24.32 -9.69 -35.10
CA THR A 241 23.13 -10.21 -34.44
C THR A 241 23.36 -10.25 -32.93
N TYR A 242 22.42 -9.69 -32.19
CA TYR A 242 22.37 -9.73 -30.74
C TYR A 242 21.35 -10.75 -30.27
N THR A 243 21.51 -11.22 -29.03
CA THR A 243 20.58 -12.15 -28.38
C THR A 243 20.16 -11.58 -27.02
N LEU A 244 18.88 -11.26 -26.86
CA LEU A 244 18.31 -11.03 -25.54
C LEU A 244 18.01 -12.41 -24.92
N LYS A 245 18.66 -12.72 -23.81
CA LYS A 245 18.57 -14.00 -23.13
C LYS A 245 17.92 -13.81 -21.76
N LEU A 246 16.76 -14.43 -21.57
CA LEU A 246 16.09 -14.58 -20.28
C LEU A 246 16.29 -16.04 -19.86
N GLU A 247 16.80 -16.29 -18.65
CA GLU A 247 17.08 -17.64 -18.17
C GLU A 247 16.56 -17.82 -16.74
N ASN A 248 15.81 -18.91 -16.52
CA ASN A 248 15.37 -19.38 -15.21
C ASN A 248 14.64 -18.32 -14.35
N LEU A 249 13.89 -17.41 -14.98
CA LEU A 249 13.06 -16.46 -14.24
C LEU A 249 11.97 -17.20 -13.49
N ALA A 250 11.73 -16.81 -12.24
CA ALA A 250 10.67 -17.38 -11.40
C ALA A 250 9.39 -16.55 -11.49
N SER A 251 8.24 -17.22 -11.55
CA SER A 251 6.95 -16.55 -11.37
C SER A 251 6.68 -16.29 -9.88
N LEU A 252 6.20 -15.09 -9.51
CA LEU A 252 5.79 -14.79 -8.13
C LEU A 252 4.60 -15.64 -7.68
N THR A 253 3.71 -15.99 -8.60
CA THR A 253 2.46 -16.69 -8.28
C THR A 253 2.61 -18.21 -8.28
N ALA A 254 3.77 -18.73 -8.70
CA ALA A 254 4.04 -20.16 -8.85
C ALA A 254 5.55 -20.48 -8.80
N THR A 255 6.28 -19.93 -7.83
CA THR A 255 7.76 -19.89 -7.72
C THR A 255 8.46 -21.22 -8.02
N GLU A 256 7.96 -22.33 -7.49
CA GLU A 256 8.59 -23.66 -7.61
C GLU A 256 8.25 -24.40 -8.90
N THR A 257 7.14 -24.05 -9.55
CA THR A 257 6.58 -24.85 -10.66
C THR A 257 6.70 -24.17 -12.03
N GLU A 258 6.74 -22.84 -12.06
CA GLU A 258 6.77 -22.05 -13.29
C GLU A 258 8.09 -21.29 -13.40
N ARG A 259 8.95 -21.75 -14.32
CA ARG A 259 10.25 -21.14 -14.66
C ARG A 259 10.29 -20.80 -16.15
N PHE A 260 10.78 -19.60 -16.46
CA PHE A 260 10.82 -19.10 -17.84
C PHE A 260 12.25 -18.90 -18.34
N SER A 261 12.51 -19.41 -19.55
CA SER A 261 13.75 -19.16 -20.30
C SER A 261 13.45 -18.98 -21.79
N GLU A 262 14.00 -17.94 -22.39
CA GLU A 262 13.88 -17.67 -23.83
C GLU A 262 15.11 -16.93 -24.37
N GLU A 263 15.48 -17.21 -25.62
CA GLU A 263 16.52 -16.49 -26.36
C GLU A 263 15.91 -15.82 -27.59
N ILE A 264 16.06 -14.52 -27.68
CA ILE A 264 15.47 -13.68 -28.73
C ILE A 264 16.59 -13.04 -29.54
N ALA A 265 16.80 -13.56 -30.75
CA ALA A 265 17.82 -13.03 -31.66
C ALA A 265 17.25 -11.91 -32.55
N PHE A 266 18.00 -10.83 -32.71
CA PHE A 266 17.65 -9.70 -33.59
C PHE A 266 18.90 -9.04 -34.19
N THR A 267 18.74 -8.35 -35.31
CA THR A 267 19.79 -7.52 -35.92
C THR A 267 19.25 -6.10 -36.03
N PRO A 268 19.82 -5.13 -35.29
CA PRO A 268 19.27 -3.79 -35.24
C PRO A 268 19.40 -3.08 -36.59
N ARG A 269 18.34 -2.37 -36.99
CA ARG A 269 18.36 -1.50 -38.18
C ARG A 269 19.04 -0.17 -37.85
N ASP A 270 19.75 0.36 -38.84
CA ASP A 270 20.39 1.68 -38.75
C ASP A 270 19.36 2.80 -38.79
N THR A 271 19.52 3.78 -37.90
CA THR A 271 18.65 4.96 -37.78
C THR A 271 19.32 6.23 -38.27
N GLY A 272 20.63 6.19 -38.55
CA GLY A 272 21.43 7.36 -38.85
C GLY A 272 21.26 7.92 -40.28
N PRO A 273 21.58 9.23 -40.49
CA PRO A 273 21.91 10.23 -39.46
C PRO A 273 20.67 10.74 -38.70
N THR A 274 20.76 10.81 -37.38
CA THR A 274 19.67 11.23 -36.49
C THR A 274 19.67 12.74 -36.20
N VAL A 275 18.54 13.26 -35.74
CA VAL A 275 18.34 14.66 -35.37
C VAL A 275 17.70 14.75 -33.99
N VAL A 276 18.25 15.58 -33.09
CA VAL A 276 17.63 15.82 -31.78
C VAL A 276 16.70 17.03 -31.85
N LEU A 277 15.44 16.84 -31.46
CA LEU A 277 14.43 17.89 -31.35
C LEU A 277 14.14 18.18 -29.88
N GLN A 278 14.19 19.46 -29.50
CA GLN A 278 13.68 19.92 -28.21
C GLN A 278 12.14 19.97 -28.27
N GLN A 279 11.50 19.23 -27.38
CA GLN A 279 10.04 19.17 -27.23
C GLN A 279 9.67 19.64 -25.82
N SER A 280 8.95 20.75 -25.71
CA SER A 280 8.58 21.33 -24.43
C SER A 280 7.19 20.86 -24.01
N ALA A 281 7.06 20.40 -22.76
CA ALA A 281 5.78 20.21 -22.11
C ALA A 281 5.17 21.59 -21.79
N VAL A 282 4.07 21.89 -22.46
CA VAL A 282 3.44 23.22 -22.42
C VAL A 282 2.60 23.41 -21.15
N ASP A 283 2.76 24.56 -20.49
CA ASP A 283 1.87 24.98 -19.40
C ASP A 283 0.45 25.22 -19.93
N SER A 284 -0.55 24.60 -19.31
CA SER A 284 -1.95 24.82 -19.65
C SER A 284 -2.43 26.25 -19.34
N GLY A 285 -1.65 27.00 -18.56
CA GLY A 285 -1.95 28.31 -18.00
C GLY A 285 -2.10 28.27 -16.49
N LEU A 286 -2.20 27.08 -15.88
CA LEU A 286 -2.33 26.89 -14.44
C LEU A 286 -1.09 27.36 -13.68
N ALA A 287 0.12 27.01 -14.14
CA ALA A 287 1.34 27.49 -13.47
C ALA A 287 1.49 29.02 -13.59
N ALA A 288 0.92 29.62 -14.65
CA ALA A 288 0.81 31.06 -14.82
C ALA A 288 -0.34 31.72 -14.01
N GLY A 289 -1.11 30.97 -13.22
CA GLY A 289 -2.18 31.47 -12.34
C GLY A 289 -3.54 31.66 -13.02
N THR A 290 -3.77 31.00 -14.15
CA THR A 290 -5.08 30.96 -14.82
C THR A 290 -6.04 30.07 -14.03
N ALA A 291 -7.35 30.39 -14.02
CA ALA A 291 -8.34 29.53 -13.41
C ALA A 291 -8.49 28.21 -14.20
N GLU A 292 -8.82 27.12 -13.51
CA GLU A 292 -8.92 25.78 -14.13
C GLU A 292 -9.97 25.70 -15.26
N GLU A 293 -11.04 26.49 -15.17
CA GLU A 293 -12.09 26.58 -16.20
C GLU A 293 -11.56 27.12 -17.54
N ASP A 294 -10.54 27.97 -17.49
CA ASP A 294 -9.90 28.62 -18.64
C ASP A 294 -8.59 27.94 -19.06
N ALA A 295 -8.16 26.90 -18.34
CA ALA A 295 -6.94 26.16 -18.66
C ALA A 295 -7.03 25.48 -20.03
N THR A 296 -5.90 25.41 -20.72
CA THR A 296 -5.80 24.72 -22.02
C THR A 296 -6.07 23.22 -21.84
N ARG A 297 -6.92 22.66 -22.71
CA ARG A 297 -7.37 21.26 -22.62
C ARG A 297 -6.99 20.48 -23.86
N SER A 298 -6.73 19.19 -23.68
CA SER A 298 -6.41 18.26 -24.75
C SER A 298 -7.56 18.16 -25.73
N VAL A 299 -7.22 18.20 -27.01
CA VAL A 299 -8.16 17.99 -28.12
C VAL A 299 -8.69 16.55 -28.19
N LEU A 300 -8.08 15.63 -27.43
CA LEU A 300 -8.44 14.21 -27.42
C LEU A 300 -9.54 13.93 -26.39
N ASN A 301 -9.30 14.20 -25.11
CA ASN A 301 -10.21 13.84 -24.01
C ASN A 301 -10.74 15.02 -23.18
N GLY A 302 -10.33 16.26 -23.47
CA GLY A 302 -10.80 17.45 -22.74
C GLY A 302 -10.20 17.64 -21.34
N GLN A 303 -9.23 16.80 -20.95
CA GLN A 303 -8.45 17.01 -19.72
C GLN A 303 -7.45 18.15 -19.90
N ILE A 304 -6.99 18.71 -18.79
CA ILE A 304 -6.01 19.79 -18.78
C ILE A 304 -4.68 19.24 -19.33
N ILE A 305 -4.07 19.96 -20.28
CA ILE A 305 -2.82 19.49 -20.88
C ILE A 305 -1.67 19.52 -19.86
N ASN A 306 -0.89 18.45 -19.83
CA ASN A 306 0.19 18.25 -18.86
C ASN A 306 -0.28 18.47 -17.41
N GLY A 307 -1.57 18.27 -17.12
CA GLY A 307 -2.15 18.30 -15.78
C GLY A 307 -2.27 16.88 -15.23
N VAL A 308 -1.87 16.67 -13.98
CA VAL A 308 -1.94 15.38 -13.29
C VAL A 308 -2.88 15.53 -12.09
N THR A 309 -3.90 14.69 -12.01
CA THR A 309 -4.82 14.62 -10.87
C THR A 309 -4.80 13.20 -10.33
N LEU A 310 -4.45 13.04 -9.06
CA LEU A 310 -4.42 11.75 -8.38
C LEU A 310 -5.77 11.52 -7.70
N ASN A 311 -6.43 10.41 -8.03
CA ASN A 311 -7.68 9.99 -7.40
C ASN A 311 -7.44 8.78 -6.49
N SER A 312 -7.82 8.90 -5.21
CA SER A 312 -7.69 7.82 -4.23
C SER A 312 -8.65 8.01 -3.05
N VAL A 313 -8.85 6.98 -2.25
CA VAL A 313 -9.58 7.02 -0.99
C VAL A 313 -8.75 7.72 0.09
N LEU A 314 -7.45 7.42 0.18
CA LEU A 314 -6.57 7.97 1.21
C LEU A 314 -6.33 9.46 1.07
N GLN A 315 -6.10 9.95 -0.16
CA GLN A 315 -5.77 11.36 -0.42
C GLN A 315 -6.97 12.15 -0.99
N GLY A 316 -8.02 11.47 -1.46
CA GLY A 316 -9.11 12.11 -2.20
C GLY A 316 -8.73 12.42 -3.65
N GLU A 317 -9.41 13.41 -4.23
CA GLU A 317 -9.04 14.02 -5.52
C GLU A 317 -8.00 15.12 -5.27
N ALA A 318 -6.75 14.87 -5.63
CA ALA A 318 -5.64 15.81 -5.46
C ALA A 318 -5.09 16.26 -6.81
N GLY A 319 -5.24 17.55 -7.10
CA GLY A 319 -4.80 18.13 -8.37
C GLY A 319 -5.65 19.30 -8.83
N PRO A 320 -5.41 19.80 -10.05
CA PRO A 320 -4.36 19.36 -10.98
C PRO A 320 -2.96 19.88 -10.62
N SER A 321 -1.94 19.02 -10.69
CA SER A 321 -0.52 19.41 -10.72
C SER A 321 -0.09 19.68 -12.16
N GLN A 322 0.52 20.84 -12.44
CA GLN A 322 0.98 21.21 -13.78
C GLN A 322 2.40 20.71 -14.01
N GLN A 323 2.56 19.78 -14.95
CA GLN A 323 3.85 19.28 -15.43
C GLN A 323 4.46 20.20 -16.50
N SER A 324 5.78 20.30 -16.48
CA SER A 324 6.60 21.14 -17.35
C SER A 324 8.00 20.55 -17.50
N GLY A 325 8.73 20.96 -18.55
CA GLY A 325 10.09 20.49 -18.82
C GLY A 325 10.35 20.34 -20.31
N ASP A 326 11.63 20.20 -20.66
CA ASP A 326 12.07 19.98 -22.03
C ASP A 326 12.54 18.53 -22.21
N LEU A 327 12.01 17.86 -23.22
CA LEU A 327 12.42 16.52 -23.64
C LEU A 327 13.21 16.63 -24.93
N PHE A 328 14.39 16.01 -24.98
CA PHE A 328 15.25 16.01 -26.15
C PHE A 328 15.08 14.69 -26.91
N ALA A 329 14.19 14.69 -27.90
CA ALA A 329 13.86 13.50 -28.68
C ALA A 329 14.82 13.35 -29.88
N GLU A 330 15.60 12.28 -29.91
CA GLU A 330 16.41 11.86 -31.05
C GLU A 330 15.52 11.13 -32.06
N LEU A 331 15.34 11.71 -33.26
CA LEU A 331 14.56 11.13 -34.34
C LEU A 331 15.46 10.45 -35.36
N ALA A 332 15.03 9.26 -35.80
CA ALA A 332 15.69 8.55 -36.89
C ALA A 332 15.59 9.28 -38.24
N TYR A 333 16.46 8.91 -39.17
CA TYR A 333 16.51 9.53 -40.49
C TYR A 333 15.29 9.15 -41.34
N ALA A 334 14.27 10.00 -41.36
CA ALA A 334 12.99 9.72 -42.04
C ALA A 334 13.12 9.16 -43.47
N PRO A 335 14.05 9.60 -44.35
CA PRO A 335 14.21 9.01 -45.68
C PRO A 335 14.74 7.57 -45.72
N ALA A 336 15.23 7.02 -44.60
CA ALA A 336 15.60 5.62 -44.47
C ALA A 336 14.41 4.71 -44.14
N PHE A 337 13.21 5.27 -43.92
CA PHE A 337 11.98 4.56 -43.60
C PHE A 337 10.94 4.80 -44.70
N GLU A 338 10.20 3.76 -45.06
CA GLU A 338 9.12 3.86 -46.04
C GLU A 338 7.94 4.67 -45.48
N ALA A 339 7.08 5.18 -46.37
CA ALA A 339 6.00 6.09 -45.95
C ALA A 339 4.96 5.42 -45.03
N ASP A 340 4.83 4.10 -45.12
CA ASP A 340 3.98 3.22 -44.33
C ASP A 340 4.69 2.59 -43.11
N GLU A 341 5.98 2.86 -42.92
CA GLU A 341 6.73 2.44 -41.74
C GLU A 341 6.61 3.47 -40.60
N ALA A 342 6.69 2.97 -39.35
CA ALA A 342 6.82 3.81 -38.18
C ALA A 342 8.22 4.45 -38.14
N LEU A 343 8.28 5.76 -37.90
CA LEU A 343 9.55 6.46 -37.68
C LEU A 343 9.92 6.40 -36.19
N PRO A 344 10.99 5.70 -35.81
CA PRO A 344 11.37 5.59 -34.41
C PRO A 344 12.03 6.88 -33.90
N LEU A 345 11.85 7.13 -32.60
CA LEU A 345 12.51 8.16 -31.84
C LEU A 345 12.89 7.65 -30.45
N ARG A 346 13.84 8.32 -29.82
CA ARG A 346 14.34 8.01 -28.48
C ARG A 346 14.40 9.27 -27.63
N ILE A 347 14.01 9.18 -26.36
CA ILE A 347 14.28 10.22 -25.37
C ILE A 347 15.20 9.60 -24.34
N ALA A 348 16.36 10.22 -24.13
CA ALA A 348 17.40 9.63 -23.31
C ALA A 348 16.97 9.46 -21.84
N ARG A 349 17.45 8.39 -21.21
CA ARG A 349 17.41 8.16 -19.77
C ARG A 349 17.96 9.37 -19.00
N GLY A 350 17.48 9.56 -17.78
CA GLY A 350 17.79 10.72 -16.95
C GLY A 350 17.06 12.02 -17.36
N SER A 351 16.24 12.01 -18.41
CA SER A 351 15.37 13.16 -18.71
C SER A 351 14.36 13.38 -17.58
N VAL A 352 14.16 14.64 -17.17
CA VAL A 352 13.31 15.01 -16.02
C VAL A 352 12.14 15.89 -16.46
N LEU A 353 10.95 15.55 -15.97
CA LEU A 353 9.77 16.41 -15.99
C LEU A 353 9.45 16.86 -14.56
N ASN A 354 9.10 18.14 -14.40
CA ASN A 354 8.80 18.76 -13.12
C ASN A 354 7.34 19.15 -13.04
N SER A 355 6.69 18.90 -11.91
CA SER A 355 5.28 19.24 -11.71
C SER A 355 5.06 20.09 -10.46
N THR A 356 4.09 21.00 -10.52
CA THR A 356 3.80 21.90 -9.40
C THR A 356 3.36 21.15 -8.14
N SER A 357 3.62 21.76 -6.99
CA SER A 357 3.26 21.20 -5.70
C SER A 357 1.75 20.96 -5.53
N LEU A 358 1.41 19.90 -4.81
CA LEU A 358 0.06 19.56 -4.36
C LEU A 358 -0.03 19.67 -2.83
N ASP A 359 -1.22 20.01 -2.34
CA ASP A 359 -1.56 19.95 -0.91
C ASP A 359 -1.84 18.49 -0.50
N VAL A 360 -1.38 18.10 0.69
CA VAL A 360 -1.54 16.74 1.21
C VAL A 360 -2.69 16.73 2.22
N LEU A 361 -3.74 15.97 1.92
CA LEU A 361 -5.00 15.95 2.65
C LEU A 361 -5.44 14.48 2.84
N VAL A 362 -5.93 14.13 4.01
CA VAL A 362 -6.58 12.83 4.25
C VAL A 362 -8.00 12.88 3.71
N GLY A 363 -8.31 11.96 2.80
CA GLY A 363 -9.62 11.83 2.14
C GLY A 363 -10.05 13.06 1.34
N GLY A 364 -9.12 13.94 0.95
CA GLY A 364 -9.40 15.21 0.26
C GLY A 364 -9.97 16.31 1.16
N GLU A 365 -10.11 16.06 2.47
CA GLU A 365 -10.85 16.93 3.39
C GLU A 365 -10.00 17.44 4.55
N VAL A 366 -9.20 16.56 5.19
CA VAL A 366 -8.49 16.91 6.43
C VAL A 366 -7.02 17.19 6.15
N PRO A 367 -6.47 18.38 6.49
CA PRO A 367 -5.09 18.72 6.18
C PRO A 367 -4.09 17.83 6.93
N VAL A 368 -3.04 17.42 6.22
CA VAL A 368 -1.83 16.83 6.82
C VAL A 368 -0.86 17.96 7.14
N LEU A 369 -0.30 17.98 8.34
CA LEU A 369 0.70 18.99 8.72
C LEU A 369 2.09 18.37 8.82
N ASP A 370 3.10 19.12 8.42
CA ASP A 370 4.50 18.80 8.63
C ASP A 370 4.79 18.75 10.15
N ALA A 371 5.30 17.62 10.63
CA ALA A 371 5.47 17.37 12.06
C ALA A 371 6.47 18.33 12.75
N ALA A 372 7.42 18.90 12.00
CA ALA A 372 8.44 19.80 12.55
C ALA A 372 7.99 21.27 12.58
N THR A 373 7.22 21.70 11.58
CA THR A 373 6.84 23.10 11.35
C THR A 373 5.38 23.41 11.67
N ASN A 374 4.55 22.37 11.79
CA ASN A 374 3.10 22.47 11.98
C ASN A 374 2.43 23.37 10.92
N GLN A 375 2.96 23.34 9.70
CA GLN A 375 2.38 23.97 8.50
C GLN A 375 1.74 22.90 7.62
N LEU A 376 0.84 23.31 6.73
CA LEU A 376 0.25 22.41 5.74
C LEU A 376 1.36 21.70 4.95
N GLN A 377 1.31 20.37 4.95
CA GLN A 377 2.20 19.54 4.17
C GLN A 377 1.83 19.67 2.70
N THR A 378 2.86 19.88 1.89
CA THR A 378 2.74 19.88 0.42
C THR A 378 3.77 18.94 -0.16
N THR A 379 3.59 18.48 -1.39
CA THR A 379 4.60 17.65 -2.08
C THR A 379 5.90 18.41 -2.34
N GLY A 380 5.83 19.75 -2.44
CA GLY A 380 6.87 20.52 -3.14
C GLY A 380 6.90 20.12 -4.61
N ASN A 381 7.99 20.43 -5.31
CA ASN A 381 8.11 20.03 -6.72
C ASN A 381 8.08 18.50 -6.86
N ILE A 382 7.23 17.99 -7.75
CA ILE A 382 7.14 16.56 -8.07
C ILE A 382 8.03 16.31 -9.29
N LYS A 383 9.00 15.41 -9.16
CA LYS A 383 9.92 15.05 -10.24
C LYS A 383 9.54 13.70 -10.82
N VAL A 384 9.59 13.60 -12.14
CA VAL A 384 9.46 12.36 -12.91
C VAL A 384 10.72 12.19 -13.75
N THR A 385 11.53 11.19 -13.42
CA THR A 385 12.84 10.94 -14.05
C THR A 385 12.79 9.66 -14.87
N MET A 386 13.21 9.70 -16.13
CA MET A 386 13.29 8.51 -17.00
C MET A 386 14.39 7.57 -16.50
N LEU A 387 14.02 6.33 -16.14
CA LEU A 387 14.95 5.30 -15.65
C LEU A 387 15.74 4.62 -16.77
N SER A 388 15.15 4.60 -17.96
CA SER A 388 15.72 4.07 -19.20
C SER A 388 15.35 4.98 -20.38
N ASP A 389 15.99 4.76 -21.52
CA ASP A 389 15.64 5.46 -22.76
C ASP A 389 14.16 5.19 -23.10
N ALA A 390 13.37 6.26 -23.25
CA ALA A 390 11.99 6.13 -23.69
C ALA A 390 11.95 5.88 -25.20
N SER A 391 11.19 4.86 -25.60
CA SER A 391 11.04 4.47 -27.01
C SER A 391 9.79 5.07 -27.61
N GLY A 392 9.92 5.75 -28.74
CA GLY A 392 8.80 6.38 -29.43
C GLY A 392 8.67 5.97 -30.89
N TYR A 393 7.44 5.96 -31.41
CA TYR A 393 7.15 5.58 -32.79
C TYR A 393 6.11 6.51 -33.41
N LEU A 394 6.47 7.21 -34.49
CA LEU A 394 5.57 8.03 -35.30
C LEU A 394 5.04 7.24 -36.49
N SER A 395 3.90 6.60 -36.28
CA SER A 395 3.25 5.70 -37.23
C SER A 395 2.30 6.43 -38.19
N PRO A 396 2.12 5.95 -39.43
CA PRO A 396 1.01 6.38 -40.27
C PRO A 396 -0.34 6.19 -39.58
N ASN A 397 -1.36 6.92 -40.02
CA ASN A 397 -2.70 6.76 -39.46
C ASN A 397 -3.28 5.40 -39.88
N PRO A 398 -3.62 4.49 -38.96
CA PRO A 398 -4.08 3.15 -39.32
C PRO A 398 -5.56 3.11 -39.70
N TYR A 399 -6.33 4.18 -39.43
CA TYR A 399 -7.78 4.22 -39.71
C TYR A 399 -8.13 4.89 -41.05
N THR A 400 -7.19 5.59 -41.68
CA THR A 400 -7.44 6.31 -42.94
C THR A 400 -6.17 6.55 -43.74
N ASP A 401 -6.27 6.44 -45.07
CA ASP A 401 -5.20 6.76 -46.02
C ASP A 401 -5.11 8.26 -46.36
N ASP A 402 -5.89 9.13 -45.68
CA ASP A 402 -5.79 10.57 -45.89
C ASP A 402 -4.41 11.09 -45.44
N LEU A 403 -3.65 11.61 -46.39
CA LEU A 403 -2.31 12.17 -46.15
C LEU A 403 -2.31 13.37 -45.19
N ASN A 404 -3.47 14.00 -44.96
CA ASN A 404 -3.64 15.07 -43.99
C ASN A 404 -4.11 14.59 -42.62
N ALA A 405 -4.40 13.29 -42.46
CA ALA A 405 -4.68 12.72 -41.15
C ALA A 405 -3.41 12.79 -40.28
N PRO A 406 -3.55 13.06 -38.97
CA PRO A 406 -2.40 13.11 -38.10
C PRO A 406 -1.73 11.73 -38.02
N ARG A 407 -0.40 11.74 -37.86
CA ARG A 407 0.35 10.51 -37.53
C ARG A 407 0.00 10.08 -36.11
N HIS A 408 0.06 8.79 -35.84
CA HIS A 408 -0.09 8.26 -34.49
C HIS A 408 1.27 8.27 -33.80
N ILE A 409 1.31 8.68 -32.54
CA ILE A 409 2.48 8.53 -31.69
C ILE A 409 2.21 7.45 -30.65
N THR A 410 3.21 6.61 -30.41
CA THR A 410 3.27 5.70 -29.26
C THR A 410 4.58 5.97 -28.53
N LEU A 411 4.52 6.18 -27.22
CA LEU A 411 5.68 6.34 -26.35
C LEU A 411 5.64 5.29 -25.26
N PHE A 412 6.76 4.61 -25.02
CA PHE A 412 6.97 3.71 -23.90
C PHE A 412 8.07 4.28 -23.02
N MET A 413 7.79 4.41 -21.73
CA MET A 413 8.70 5.02 -20.77
C MET A 413 8.63 4.29 -19.43
N ASP A 414 9.79 4.19 -18.78
CA ASP A 414 9.92 3.70 -17.42
C ASP A 414 10.42 4.87 -16.59
N VAL A 415 9.70 5.24 -15.54
CA VAL A 415 9.99 6.46 -14.78
C VAL A 415 10.03 6.20 -13.30
N SER A 416 10.88 6.94 -12.59
CA SER A 416 10.80 7.12 -11.16
C SER A 416 10.05 8.42 -10.88
N MET A 417 9.12 8.36 -9.92
CA MET A 417 8.37 9.51 -9.43
C MET A 417 8.78 9.78 -7.99
N ASN A 418 9.05 11.05 -7.65
CA ASN A 418 9.41 11.45 -6.30
C ASN A 418 9.02 12.90 -6.00
N THR A 419 9.06 13.30 -4.73
CA THR A 419 8.68 14.67 -4.32
C THR A 419 9.79 15.35 -3.54
N GLU A 420 9.80 16.68 -3.54
CA GLU A 420 10.80 17.49 -2.84
C GLU A 420 10.70 17.36 -1.32
N ASN A 421 9.49 17.40 -0.76
CA ASN A 421 9.30 17.32 0.69
C ASN A 421 9.36 15.87 1.18
N ALA A 422 9.95 15.66 2.36
CA ALA A 422 10.31 14.34 2.87
C ALA A 422 9.11 13.39 3.09
N GLN A 423 8.07 13.84 3.82
CA GLN A 423 6.92 12.99 4.10
C GLN A 423 6.19 12.53 2.83
N PRO A 424 5.86 13.41 1.86
CA PRO A 424 5.23 12.96 0.62
C PRO A 424 6.17 12.14 -0.26
N ASN A 425 7.48 12.37 -0.16
CA ASN A 425 8.47 11.59 -0.90
C ASN A 425 8.43 10.15 -0.43
N ALA A 426 8.39 9.94 0.88
CA ALA A 426 8.24 8.61 1.45
C ALA A 426 6.92 7.93 1.06
N ALA A 427 5.85 8.70 0.86
CA ALA A 427 4.52 8.19 0.50
C ALA A 427 4.35 7.83 -0.99
N LEU A 428 5.03 8.56 -1.89
CA LEU A 428 4.82 8.49 -3.34
C LEU A 428 6.03 7.97 -4.13
N SER A 429 7.22 7.94 -3.54
CA SER A 429 8.45 7.55 -4.24
C SER A 429 8.35 6.10 -4.75
N GLN A 430 8.41 5.93 -6.07
CA GLN A 430 8.30 4.62 -6.72
C GLN A 430 8.68 4.65 -8.20
N ASP A 431 8.98 3.46 -8.73
CA ASP A 431 9.09 3.20 -10.17
C ASP A 431 7.70 2.93 -10.77
N LEU A 432 7.40 3.59 -11.88
CA LEU A 432 6.26 3.34 -12.74
C LEU A 432 6.79 2.78 -14.07
N MET A 433 6.76 1.45 -14.17
CA MET A 433 7.25 0.70 -15.32
C MET A 433 6.18 0.56 -16.41
N GLY A 434 6.59 0.64 -17.67
CA GLY A 434 5.73 0.42 -18.83
C GLY A 434 4.65 1.50 -19.02
N VAL A 435 4.95 2.76 -18.67
CA VAL A 435 4.05 3.87 -18.92
C VAL A 435 3.94 4.07 -20.44
N GLU A 436 2.73 3.86 -20.97
CA GLU A 436 2.43 3.91 -22.39
C GLU A 436 1.53 5.10 -22.73
N LEU A 437 2.02 5.99 -23.60
CA LEU A 437 1.25 7.12 -24.12
C LEU A 437 0.89 6.87 -25.59
N ARG A 438 -0.39 7.03 -25.94
CA ARG A 438 -0.90 6.91 -27.31
C ARG A 438 -1.54 8.21 -27.75
N GLY A 439 -1.15 8.73 -28.90
CA GLY A 439 -1.55 10.07 -29.31
C GLY A 439 -1.54 10.34 -30.80
N ILE A 440 -1.68 11.62 -31.13
CA ILE A 440 -1.56 12.16 -32.47
C ILE A 440 -0.41 13.17 -32.55
N ALA A 441 0.27 13.19 -33.70
CA ALA A 441 1.32 14.15 -34.02
C ALA A 441 0.96 14.90 -35.31
N LEU A 442 1.04 16.23 -35.26
CA LEU A 442 0.65 17.11 -36.35
C LEU A 442 1.51 18.37 -36.40
N VAL A 443 1.84 18.83 -37.62
CA VAL A 443 2.56 20.09 -37.79
C VAL A 443 1.55 21.18 -38.18
N GLN A 444 1.41 22.18 -37.32
CA GLN A 444 0.57 23.36 -37.53
C GLN A 444 1.40 24.63 -37.39
N ASP A 445 1.31 25.51 -38.38
CA ASP A 445 2.00 26.82 -38.38
C ASP A 445 3.52 26.76 -38.11
N GLY A 446 4.16 25.65 -38.48
CA GLY A 446 5.59 25.44 -38.23
C GLY A 446 5.94 24.95 -36.82
N VAL A 447 4.96 24.48 -36.05
CA VAL A 447 5.15 23.80 -34.76
C VAL A 447 4.68 22.36 -34.89
N LEU A 448 5.52 21.41 -34.51
CA LEU A 448 5.11 20.02 -34.31
C LEU A 448 4.42 19.95 -32.94
N THR A 449 3.16 19.55 -32.95
CA THR A 449 2.35 19.34 -31.76
C THR A 449 2.07 17.85 -31.60
N ILE A 450 2.30 17.35 -30.39
CA ILE A 450 1.95 16.00 -29.98
C ILE A 450 0.92 16.11 -28.87
N ASP A 451 -0.23 15.48 -29.05
CA ASP A 451 -1.25 15.26 -28.02
C ASP A 451 -1.36 13.77 -27.78
N ALA A 452 -1.12 13.29 -26.56
CA ALA A 452 -1.18 11.88 -26.22
C ALA A 452 -1.92 11.66 -24.89
N ILE A 453 -2.53 10.49 -24.75
CA ILE A 453 -3.19 10.05 -23.53
C ILE A 453 -2.47 8.80 -23.02
N GLY A 454 -2.28 8.74 -21.71
CA GLY A 454 -1.95 7.51 -21.01
C GLY A 454 -2.56 7.50 -19.62
N MET A 455 -2.33 6.42 -18.90
CA MET A 455 -2.84 6.25 -17.54
C MET A 455 -1.73 5.70 -16.66
N VAL A 456 -1.63 6.24 -15.45
CA VAL A 456 -0.71 5.78 -14.42
C VAL A 456 -1.48 5.50 -13.15
N GLU A 457 -1.03 4.50 -12.41
CA GLU A 457 -1.69 4.04 -11.19
C GLU A 457 -0.66 3.88 -10.05
N PRO A 458 -0.14 5.00 -9.50
CA PRO A 458 0.90 4.96 -8.49
C PRO A 458 0.37 4.38 -7.16
N ASN A 459 1.22 3.65 -6.46
CA ASN A 459 0.97 3.17 -5.10
C ASN A 459 1.18 4.31 -4.10
N LEU A 460 0.18 4.58 -3.28
CA LEU A 460 0.21 5.56 -2.20
C LEU A 460 0.35 4.83 -0.86
N LEU A 461 1.42 5.15 -0.12
CA LEU A 461 1.73 4.61 1.22
C LEU A 461 1.86 3.07 1.29
N GLY A 462 1.97 2.37 0.16
CA GLY A 462 2.00 0.92 0.12
C GLY A 462 0.63 0.27 0.37
N GLN A 463 -0.45 1.06 0.40
CA GLN A 463 -1.78 0.63 0.87
C GLN A 463 -2.88 0.75 -0.20
N GLU A 464 -2.72 1.66 -1.16
CA GLU A 464 -3.71 1.92 -2.20
C GLU A 464 -3.03 2.24 -3.54
N TYR A 465 -3.62 1.80 -4.66
CA TYR A 465 -3.23 2.28 -5.98
C TYR A 465 -4.17 3.41 -6.41
N THR A 466 -3.61 4.60 -6.55
CA THR A 466 -4.35 5.75 -7.09
C THR A 466 -4.52 5.58 -8.59
N ASP A 467 -5.34 6.42 -9.21
CA ASP A 467 -5.40 6.51 -10.67
C ASP A 467 -5.25 7.95 -11.16
N SER A 468 -4.62 8.11 -12.31
CA SER A 468 -4.49 9.39 -13.01
C SER A 468 -4.41 9.15 -14.51
N THR A 469 -5.34 9.74 -15.26
CA THR A 469 -5.20 9.87 -16.72
C THR A 469 -4.34 11.10 -17.02
N ILE A 470 -3.30 10.93 -17.83
CA ILE A 470 -2.38 11.98 -18.23
C ILE A 470 -2.70 12.38 -19.66
N ALA A 471 -2.95 13.67 -19.89
CA ALA A 471 -3.08 14.25 -21.22
C ALA A 471 -1.82 15.02 -21.59
N PHE A 472 -0.86 14.34 -22.19
CA PHE A 472 0.45 14.89 -22.51
C PHE A 472 0.42 15.74 -23.78
N HIS A 473 0.93 16.97 -23.70
CA HIS A 473 0.98 17.91 -24.81
C HIS A 473 2.39 18.48 -24.97
N LEU A 474 3.05 18.09 -26.05
CA LEU A 474 4.39 18.55 -26.38
C LEU A 474 4.39 19.44 -27.62
N GLN A 475 5.22 20.47 -27.61
CA GLN A 475 5.46 21.34 -28.76
C GLN A 475 6.94 21.42 -29.10
N ALA A 476 7.24 21.36 -30.40
CA ALA A 476 8.57 21.61 -30.93
C ALA A 476 8.50 22.58 -32.11
N ALA A 477 9.27 23.67 -32.03
CA ALA A 477 9.38 24.61 -33.14
C ALA A 477 10.13 23.95 -34.31
N THR A 478 9.61 24.11 -35.53
CA THR A 478 10.21 23.55 -36.77
C THR A 478 10.62 24.64 -37.76
N ASP A 479 10.67 25.89 -37.31
CA ASP A 479 11.04 27.05 -38.14
C ASP A 479 12.56 27.13 -38.40
N ALA A 480 12.97 28.06 -39.26
CA ALA A 480 14.37 28.18 -39.66
C ALA A 480 15.30 28.75 -38.57
N ASP A 481 14.75 29.33 -37.51
CA ASP A 481 15.49 29.89 -36.37
C ASP A 481 15.63 28.85 -35.24
N SER A 482 14.83 27.79 -35.25
CA SER A 482 14.96 26.63 -34.36
C SER A 482 16.29 25.90 -34.55
N VAL A 483 16.86 25.39 -33.45
CA VAL A 483 18.08 24.58 -33.50
C VAL A 483 17.70 23.24 -34.14
N LEU A 484 18.06 23.08 -35.42
CA LEU A 484 17.77 21.88 -36.21
C LEU A 484 18.38 20.59 -35.64
N ASP A 485 19.29 20.69 -34.67
CA ASP A 485 19.86 19.56 -33.91
C ASP A 485 20.20 20.03 -32.48
N ALA A 486 19.24 19.86 -31.56
CA ALA A 486 19.21 20.48 -30.24
C ALA A 486 20.05 19.73 -29.18
N GLU A 487 20.88 18.77 -29.57
CA GLU A 487 21.69 17.95 -28.65
C GLU A 487 22.52 18.79 -27.67
N MET A 488 23.14 19.87 -28.13
CA MET A 488 23.95 20.77 -27.30
C MET A 488 23.14 21.58 -26.26
N LEU A 489 21.81 21.57 -26.35
CA LEU A 489 20.92 22.21 -25.38
C LEU A 489 20.53 21.26 -24.25
N ARG A 490 20.79 19.95 -24.38
CA ARG A 490 20.56 18.97 -23.32
C ARG A 490 21.54 19.24 -22.17
N GLU A 491 21.00 19.53 -20.99
CA GLU A 491 21.78 19.62 -19.76
C GLU A 491 22.04 18.20 -19.22
N LEU A 492 23.30 17.88 -18.93
CA LEU A 492 23.67 16.61 -18.32
C LEU A 492 23.63 16.73 -16.80
N ASP A 493 23.21 15.67 -16.13
CA ASP A 493 23.23 15.66 -14.67
C ASP A 493 24.66 15.62 -14.13
N THR A 494 24.89 16.47 -13.14
CA THR A 494 26.16 16.62 -12.43
C THR A 494 25.95 16.82 -10.93
N THR A 495 24.71 16.66 -10.46
CA THR A 495 24.32 16.82 -9.06
C THR A 495 24.48 15.47 -8.38
N ALA A 496 24.96 15.45 -7.14
CA ALA A 496 25.03 14.21 -6.38
C ALA A 496 23.69 13.95 -5.68
N PRO A 497 23.26 12.68 -5.56
CA PRO A 497 22.02 12.34 -4.88
C PRO A 497 22.11 12.70 -3.40
N ASN A 498 21.05 13.31 -2.88
CA ASN A 498 20.96 13.71 -1.48
C ASN A 498 19.87 12.92 -0.74
N LEU A 499 20.24 12.35 0.40
CA LEU A 499 19.29 11.72 1.31
C LEU A 499 18.40 12.79 1.97
N VAL A 500 17.10 12.68 1.72
CA VAL A 500 16.03 13.57 2.18
C VAL A 500 15.56 13.15 3.57
N SER A 501 15.25 11.87 3.75
CA SER A 501 14.83 11.26 5.03
C SER A 501 15.16 9.76 5.04
N TRP A 502 15.01 9.12 6.20
CA TRP A 502 15.18 7.68 6.31
C TRP A 502 14.40 7.10 7.50
N MET A 503 14.14 5.79 7.44
CA MET A 503 13.53 4.97 8.48
C MET A 503 14.58 4.02 9.07
N PRO A 504 14.69 3.87 10.41
CA PRO A 504 13.85 4.45 11.46
C PRO A 504 14.10 5.93 11.77
N GLY A 505 15.17 6.54 11.23
CA GLY A 505 15.52 7.94 11.47
C GLY A 505 16.55 8.13 12.60
N PRO A 506 17.12 9.34 12.72
CA PRO A 506 18.13 9.64 13.76
C PRO A 506 17.50 9.69 15.16
N ASP A 507 18.33 9.70 16.22
CA ASP A 507 17.88 9.74 17.62
C ASP A 507 16.97 10.94 17.95
N ASN A 508 17.07 12.02 17.18
CA ASN A 508 16.27 13.24 17.33
C ASN A 508 15.15 13.35 16.29
N ALA A 509 14.73 12.24 15.68
CA ALA A 509 13.56 12.21 14.80
C ALA A 509 12.29 12.61 15.58
N ILE A 510 11.19 12.88 14.86
CA ILE A 510 9.92 13.28 15.46
C ILE A 510 8.92 12.12 15.30
N PRO A 511 8.36 11.57 16.40
CA PRO A 511 8.83 11.73 17.79
C PRO A 511 10.20 11.07 18.01
N ASP A 512 10.87 11.41 19.10
CA ASP A 512 12.19 10.86 19.48
C ASP A 512 12.16 9.35 19.72
N THR A 513 10.98 8.81 20.00
CA THR A 513 10.70 7.37 20.12
C THR A 513 10.71 6.60 18.80
N ARG A 514 11.00 7.22 17.65
CA ARG A 514 10.90 6.57 16.33
C ARG A 514 11.69 5.27 16.16
N GLN A 515 12.90 5.16 16.74
CA GLN A 515 13.68 3.92 16.69
C GLN A 515 13.05 2.81 17.55
N SER A 516 12.41 3.16 18.67
CA SER A 516 11.69 2.19 19.53
C SER A 516 10.44 1.59 18.89
N MET A 517 9.97 2.19 17.79
CA MET A 517 8.86 1.72 16.97
C MET A 517 9.29 0.77 15.84
N GLN A 518 10.60 0.52 15.66
CA GLN A 518 11.11 -0.45 14.68
C GLN A 518 10.91 -1.88 15.21
N ARG A 519 10.62 -2.83 14.34
CA ARG A 519 10.55 -4.26 14.66
C ARG A 519 11.48 -5.10 13.78
N PRO A 520 11.83 -6.33 14.20
CA PRO A 520 12.69 -7.24 13.43
C PRO A 520 12.32 -7.39 11.95
N GLY A 521 11.03 -7.39 11.66
CA GLY A 521 10.48 -7.50 10.32
C GLY A 521 10.42 -6.20 9.51
N ASP A 522 10.74 -5.05 10.10
CA ASP A 522 10.71 -3.76 9.41
C ASP A 522 12.05 -3.48 8.71
N PRO A 523 12.05 -3.01 7.45
CA PRO A 523 13.30 -2.66 6.77
C PRO A 523 13.86 -1.31 7.24
N VAL A 524 15.11 -1.05 6.87
CA VAL A 524 15.68 0.29 6.81
C VAL A 524 15.37 0.87 5.43
N VAL A 525 14.83 2.09 5.38
CA VAL A 525 14.46 2.73 4.11
C VAL A 525 15.14 4.09 4.00
N LEU A 526 15.85 4.33 2.92
CA LEU A 526 16.49 5.60 2.59
C LEU A 526 15.71 6.30 1.49
N PHE A 527 15.33 7.57 1.67
CA PHE A 527 14.64 8.34 0.64
C PHE A 527 15.56 9.42 0.08
N PHE A 528 15.92 9.30 -1.20
CA PHE A 528 16.72 10.28 -1.92
C PHE A 528 15.84 11.26 -2.71
N ASP A 529 16.43 12.37 -3.17
CA ASP A 529 15.77 13.39 -3.98
C ASP A 529 15.82 13.11 -5.50
N GLU A 530 16.49 12.02 -5.88
CA GLU A 530 16.63 11.49 -7.23
C GLU A 530 16.89 9.97 -7.22
N PRO A 531 16.73 9.26 -8.36
CA PRO A 531 16.84 7.80 -8.41
C PRO A 531 18.29 7.32 -8.25
N ILE A 532 18.46 6.22 -7.52
CA ILE A 532 19.75 5.56 -7.30
C ILE A 532 19.96 4.45 -8.34
N ASP A 533 21.18 4.30 -8.83
CA ASP A 533 21.54 3.16 -9.67
C ASP A 533 21.56 1.87 -8.84
N SER A 534 20.68 0.93 -9.18
CA SER A 534 20.55 -0.36 -8.49
C SER A 534 21.83 -1.20 -8.50
N GLU A 535 22.72 -1.03 -9.49
CA GLU A 535 23.99 -1.76 -9.53
C GLU A 535 24.99 -1.24 -8.49
N SER A 536 24.86 0.03 -8.11
CA SER A 536 25.74 0.68 -7.13
C SER A 536 25.45 0.25 -5.68
N LEU A 537 24.31 -0.40 -5.41
CA LEU A 537 23.91 -0.83 -4.06
C LEU A 537 24.94 -1.78 -3.43
N ALA A 538 25.50 -2.69 -4.23
CA ALA A 538 26.34 -3.77 -3.75
C ALA A 538 27.66 -3.29 -3.14
N ASP A 539 28.21 -2.21 -3.71
CA ASP A 539 29.44 -1.57 -3.23
C ASP A 539 29.17 -0.32 -2.38
N GLY A 540 27.96 0.26 -2.50
CA GLY A 540 27.56 1.52 -1.88
C GLY A 540 27.05 1.41 -0.43
N LEU A 541 26.72 0.21 0.04
CA LEU A 541 26.02 -0.01 1.30
C LEU A 541 26.66 -1.13 2.14
N VAL A 542 26.92 -0.84 3.42
CA VAL A 542 27.34 -1.83 4.41
C VAL A 542 26.59 -1.60 5.71
N LEU A 543 25.82 -2.59 6.17
CA LEU A 543 25.15 -2.54 7.46
C LEU A 543 26.03 -3.25 8.51
N ASP A 544 26.64 -2.50 9.42
CA ASP A 544 27.39 -3.08 10.53
C ASP A 544 26.43 -3.41 11.68
N ALA A 545 26.38 -4.69 12.06
CA ALA A 545 25.59 -5.21 13.17
C ALA A 545 26.52 -5.56 14.35
N ASN A 546 26.72 -4.60 15.27
CA ASN A 546 27.62 -4.72 16.42
C ASN A 546 29.04 -5.25 16.05
N GLY A 547 29.64 -4.67 15.00
CA GLY A 547 30.95 -5.06 14.47
C GLY A 547 30.96 -6.22 13.47
N ASN A 548 29.79 -6.77 13.12
CA ASN A 548 29.64 -7.75 12.03
C ASN A 548 29.09 -7.06 10.78
N PRO A 549 29.91 -6.82 9.74
CA PRO A 549 29.44 -6.18 8.51
C PRO A 549 28.57 -7.15 7.70
N LEU A 550 27.39 -6.68 7.29
CA LEU A 550 26.47 -7.33 6.36
C LEU A 550 26.49 -6.58 5.03
N THR A 551 26.54 -7.33 3.93
CA THR A 551 26.70 -6.80 2.57
C THR A 551 25.83 -7.55 1.58
N VAL A 552 25.48 -6.87 0.48
CA VAL A 552 24.74 -7.46 -0.64
C VAL A 552 25.60 -8.51 -1.37
N THR A 553 26.90 -8.24 -1.49
CA THR A 553 27.85 -9.12 -2.19
C THR A 553 28.07 -10.46 -1.48
N ASP A 554 27.98 -10.49 -0.14
CA ASP A 554 28.08 -11.71 0.65
C ASP A 554 26.71 -12.39 0.89
N GLU A 555 25.63 -11.91 0.25
CA GLU A 555 24.26 -12.44 0.38
C GLU A 555 23.77 -12.45 1.85
N THR A 556 24.19 -11.45 2.65
CA THR A 556 23.78 -11.28 4.05
C THR A 556 22.89 -10.05 4.27
N LEU A 557 22.77 -9.21 3.24
CA LEU A 557 21.97 -7.99 3.21
C LEU A 557 21.19 -7.96 1.90
N GLU A 558 19.88 -7.83 1.99
CA GLU A 558 19.01 -7.61 0.84
C GLU A 558 18.81 -6.11 0.64
N ALA A 559 18.89 -5.66 -0.61
CA ALA A 559 18.65 -4.28 -0.97
C ALA A 559 18.04 -4.15 -2.36
N PHE A 560 17.09 -3.21 -2.53
CA PHE A 560 16.54 -2.85 -3.83
C PHE A 560 16.19 -1.36 -3.91
N VAL A 561 16.05 -0.87 -5.13
CA VAL A 561 15.57 0.50 -5.44
C VAL A 561 14.11 0.42 -5.89
N ASP A 562 13.28 1.33 -5.39
CA ASP A 562 11.94 1.60 -5.93
C ASP A 562 11.70 3.11 -5.91
N GLY A 563 11.78 3.74 -7.08
CA GLY A 563 11.74 5.18 -7.24
C GLY A 563 13.05 5.82 -6.82
N THR A 564 12.99 6.58 -5.74
CA THR A 564 14.16 7.18 -5.05
C THR A 564 14.35 6.57 -3.67
N ALA A 565 13.55 5.56 -3.32
CA ALA A 565 13.71 4.80 -2.10
C ALA A 565 14.71 3.67 -2.30
N VAL A 566 15.67 3.53 -1.38
CA VAL A 566 16.52 2.35 -1.23
C VAL A 566 16.05 1.61 0.01
N VAL A 567 15.60 0.38 -0.16
CA VAL A 567 15.06 -0.47 0.92
C VAL A 567 16.10 -1.53 1.24
N ILE A 568 16.40 -1.71 2.51
CA ILE A 568 17.50 -2.55 3.01
C ILE A 568 16.98 -3.42 4.16
N ASN A 569 17.29 -4.72 4.14
CA ASN A 569 16.99 -5.61 5.26
C ASN A 569 18.08 -6.71 5.38
N PRO A 570 18.55 -7.06 6.59
CA PRO A 570 19.31 -8.30 6.76
C PRO A 570 18.46 -9.51 6.35
N VAL A 571 19.11 -10.55 5.81
CA VAL A 571 18.41 -11.79 5.40
C VAL A 571 17.66 -12.44 6.58
N ASP A 572 18.23 -12.42 7.77
CA ASP A 572 17.58 -12.95 9.00
C ASP A 572 16.69 -11.91 9.72
N GLY A 573 16.48 -10.73 9.12
CA GLY A 573 15.82 -9.59 9.74
C GLY A 573 16.68 -8.83 10.76
N LEU A 574 16.16 -7.68 11.21
CA LEU A 574 16.78 -6.92 12.30
C LEU A 574 16.58 -7.63 13.64
N GLN A 575 17.47 -7.38 14.61
CA GLN A 575 17.42 -8.03 15.92
C GLN A 575 17.34 -6.98 17.04
N HIS A 576 16.61 -7.34 18.10
CA HIS A 576 16.53 -6.55 19.32
C HIS A 576 17.89 -6.50 20.04
N GLY A 577 18.24 -5.35 20.62
CA GLY A 577 19.47 -5.17 21.39
C GLY A 577 20.77 -5.19 20.59
N ILE A 578 20.69 -5.08 19.26
CA ILE A 578 21.85 -4.93 18.39
C ILE A 578 22.00 -3.45 17.99
N ASP A 579 23.20 -2.92 18.21
CA ASP A 579 23.60 -1.61 17.69
C ASP A 579 23.91 -1.74 16.20
N TYR A 580 23.10 -1.09 15.36
CA TYR A 580 23.30 -1.06 13.92
C TYR A 580 23.95 0.25 13.48
N THR A 581 24.83 0.17 12.48
CA THR A 581 25.33 1.33 11.74
C THR A 581 25.33 1.06 10.24
N LEU A 582 24.42 1.71 9.53
CA LEU A 582 24.41 1.70 8.07
C LEU A 582 25.44 2.70 7.55
N ASN A 583 26.44 2.20 6.83
CA ASN A 583 27.45 3.00 6.15
C ASN A 583 27.04 3.17 4.69
N ILE A 584 26.71 4.40 4.31
CA ILE A 584 26.55 4.81 2.92
C ILE A 584 27.90 5.32 2.45
N THR A 585 28.43 4.73 1.38
CA THR A 585 29.74 5.10 0.83
C THR A 585 29.59 5.96 -0.44
N ASN A 586 30.71 6.40 -1.02
CA ASN A 586 30.69 7.19 -2.25
C ASN A 586 30.65 6.32 -3.52
N GLU A 587 30.55 5.01 -3.35
CA GLU A 587 30.32 4.02 -4.40
C GLU A 587 28.82 3.92 -4.74
N LEU A 588 27.93 4.36 -3.83
CA LEU A 588 26.51 4.54 -4.14
C LEU A 588 26.35 5.73 -5.10
N THR A 589 25.72 5.54 -6.25
CA THR A 589 25.57 6.58 -7.28
C THR A 589 24.14 6.73 -7.75
N ASP A 590 23.82 7.90 -8.29
CA ASP A 590 22.62 8.09 -9.11
C ASP A 590 22.76 7.41 -10.50
N LEU A 591 21.72 7.54 -11.34
CA LEU A 591 21.72 7.02 -12.72
C LEU A 591 22.78 7.67 -13.64
N ALA A 592 23.30 8.84 -13.28
CA ALA A 592 24.35 9.57 -14.00
C ALA A 592 25.76 9.23 -13.46
N GLY A 593 25.88 8.38 -12.45
CA GLY A 593 27.16 8.02 -11.83
C GLY A 593 27.71 9.09 -10.87
N ASN A 594 26.92 10.07 -10.44
CA ASN A 594 27.37 11.01 -9.42
C ASN A 594 27.31 10.34 -8.03
N PRO A 595 28.38 10.45 -7.21
CA PRO A 595 28.48 9.72 -5.96
C PRO A 595 27.67 10.38 -4.83
N ALA A 596 26.95 9.57 -4.07
CA ALA A 596 26.29 9.99 -2.84
C ALA A 596 27.31 10.45 -1.78
N ALA A 597 26.88 11.36 -0.91
CA ALA A 597 27.70 11.79 0.22
C ALA A 597 27.81 10.68 1.28
N SER A 598 29.03 10.25 1.56
CA SER A 598 29.29 9.20 2.56
C SER A 598 28.81 9.62 3.96
N ARG A 599 28.10 8.72 4.63
CA ARG A 599 27.51 8.98 5.96
C ARG A 599 27.23 7.68 6.70
N ASN A 600 27.20 7.79 8.03
CA ASN A 600 26.84 6.69 8.92
C ASN A 600 25.51 7.01 9.59
N LEU A 601 24.58 6.07 9.52
CA LEU A 601 23.27 6.15 10.13
C LEU A 601 23.18 5.06 11.20
N SER A 602 23.12 5.46 12.47
CA SER A 602 23.06 4.54 13.60
C SER A 602 21.65 4.45 14.15
N PHE A 603 21.25 3.25 14.54
CA PHE A 603 19.96 2.98 15.19
C PHE A 603 20.04 1.67 15.98
N ALA A 604 19.10 1.47 16.89
CA ALA A 604 18.91 0.20 17.58
C ALA A 604 17.42 -0.06 17.81
N LEU A 605 17.06 -1.34 17.87
CA LEU A 605 15.75 -1.78 18.34
C LEU A 605 15.81 -1.94 19.87
N PRO A 606 14.70 -1.73 20.61
CA PRO A 606 14.69 -1.90 22.06
C PRO A 606 15.19 -3.28 22.48
N GLU A 607 15.93 -3.37 23.58
CA GLU A 607 16.38 -4.66 24.12
C GLU A 607 15.19 -5.48 24.64
N ILE A 608 15.27 -6.80 24.50
CA ILE A 608 14.26 -7.76 25.05
C ILE A 608 14.86 -8.74 26.07
N SER A 609 16.16 -8.63 26.35
CA SER A 609 16.88 -9.37 27.39
C SER A 609 18.12 -8.59 27.81
N ASP A 610 18.39 -8.52 29.11
CA ASP A 610 19.60 -7.94 29.70
C ASP A 610 20.71 -9.01 29.93
N GLY A 611 20.54 -10.20 29.35
CA GLY A 611 21.39 -11.37 29.57
C GLY A 611 20.98 -12.24 30.76
N SER A 612 19.92 -11.87 31.49
CA SER A 612 19.19 -12.80 32.37
C SER A 612 18.12 -13.57 31.56
N GLU A 613 17.71 -14.75 32.07
CA GLU A 613 16.56 -15.46 31.51
C GLU A 613 15.30 -14.66 31.90
N ALA A 614 14.86 -13.76 31.01
CA ALA A 614 13.53 -13.17 31.08
C ALA A 614 12.49 -14.31 31.02
N ASP A 615 11.38 -14.19 31.75
CA ASP A 615 10.35 -15.23 31.73
C ASP A 615 9.77 -15.32 30.32
N PRO A 616 9.92 -16.46 29.61
CA PRO A 616 9.47 -16.59 28.24
C PRO A 616 7.96 -16.78 28.18
N ALA A 617 7.32 -16.20 27.16
CA ALA A 617 5.89 -16.34 26.92
C ALA A 617 5.60 -16.75 25.47
N SER A 618 4.48 -17.43 25.29
CA SER A 618 3.95 -17.79 23.98
C SER A 618 3.61 -16.56 23.13
N PRO A 619 3.92 -16.54 21.82
CA PRO A 619 3.55 -15.42 20.96
C PRO A 619 2.03 -15.31 20.81
N LEU A 620 1.54 -14.09 20.57
CA LEU A 620 0.12 -13.77 20.39
C LEU A 620 -0.18 -13.41 18.95
N ALA A 621 -1.34 -13.81 18.45
CA ALA A 621 -1.93 -13.20 17.27
C ALA A 621 -2.54 -11.84 17.65
N LEU A 622 -1.81 -10.75 17.43
CA LEU A 622 -2.25 -9.39 17.76
C LEU A 622 -3.46 -8.96 16.93
N THR A 623 -3.50 -9.36 15.65
CA THR A 623 -4.64 -9.16 14.77
C THR A 623 -4.79 -10.32 13.80
N THR A 624 -6.03 -10.55 13.39
CA THR A 624 -6.42 -11.51 12.35
C THR A 624 -7.33 -10.82 11.34
N TYR A 625 -6.97 -10.84 10.05
CA TYR A 625 -7.79 -10.34 8.96
C TYR A 625 -8.02 -11.46 7.96
N PRO A 626 -9.26 -11.95 7.77
CA PRO A 626 -10.50 -11.52 8.41
C PRO A 626 -10.68 -12.23 9.78
N GLY A 627 -11.47 -11.66 10.70
CA GLY A 627 -11.91 -12.35 11.91
C GLY A 627 -11.44 -11.73 13.22
N TYR A 628 -11.45 -12.53 14.29
CA TYR A 628 -11.17 -12.10 15.67
C TYR A 628 -10.17 -13.09 16.30
N PRO A 629 -9.09 -12.63 16.98
CA PRO A 629 -7.91 -13.47 17.24
C PRO A 629 -8.06 -14.43 18.45
N CYS A 630 -9.10 -15.27 18.48
CA CYS A 630 -9.33 -16.24 19.55
C CYS A 630 -9.79 -17.61 19.01
N ALA A 631 -9.47 -18.68 19.74
CA ALA A 631 -10.13 -19.97 19.55
C ALA A 631 -11.60 -19.89 19.99
N THR A 632 -12.53 -20.43 19.19
CA THR A 632 -13.97 -20.28 19.40
C THR A 632 -14.72 -21.60 19.61
N THR A 633 -15.85 -21.53 20.32
CA THR A 633 -16.83 -22.61 20.50
C THR A 633 -18.22 -22.19 20.04
N GLY A 634 -19.05 -23.16 19.64
CA GLY A 634 -20.44 -22.89 19.25
C GLY A 634 -20.62 -22.22 17.88
N VAL A 635 -19.68 -22.42 16.94
CA VAL A 635 -19.77 -21.90 15.56
C VAL A 635 -21.04 -22.42 14.87
N ASP A 636 -21.84 -21.50 14.31
CA ASP A 636 -23.03 -21.80 13.50
C ASP A 636 -23.09 -20.84 12.30
N LEU A 637 -22.46 -21.27 11.20
CA LEU A 637 -22.42 -20.51 9.95
C LEU A 637 -23.81 -20.27 9.34
N SER A 638 -24.79 -21.14 9.62
CA SER A 638 -26.16 -20.98 9.13
C SER A 638 -26.89 -19.79 9.78
N SER A 639 -26.46 -19.43 10.99
CA SER A 639 -26.91 -18.25 11.73
C SER A 639 -25.98 -17.04 11.56
N ASN A 640 -24.96 -17.13 10.69
CA ASN A 640 -23.89 -16.13 10.54
C ASN A 640 -23.11 -15.88 11.84
N SER A 641 -22.93 -16.92 12.66
CA SER A 641 -22.19 -16.85 13.93
C SER A 641 -20.87 -17.63 13.87
N HIS A 642 -19.79 -16.94 14.23
CA HIS A 642 -18.46 -17.51 14.47
C HIS A 642 -18.31 -18.03 15.92
N GLY A 643 -19.41 -18.16 16.67
CA GLY A 643 -19.39 -18.67 18.04
C GLY A 643 -18.90 -17.63 19.04
N GLN A 644 -18.29 -18.09 20.12
CA GLN A 644 -17.75 -17.28 21.22
C GLN A 644 -16.32 -17.73 21.52
N CYS A 645 -15.44 -16.81 21.93
CA CYS A 645 -14.11 -17.18 22.38
C CYS A 645 -14.19 -18.19 23.54
N LEU A 646 -13.27 -19.16 23.58
CA LEU A 646 -13.09 -20.06 24.71
C LEU A 646 -12.72 -19.23 25.95
N ASP A 647 -13.39 -19.48 27.08
CA ASP A 647 -13.13 -18.86 28.39
C ASP A 647 -13.24 -19.91 29.52
N ASP A 648 -12.66 -19.62 30.69
CA ASP A 648 -12.77 -20.47 31.90
C ASP A 648 -13.95 -20.08 32.82
N ALA A 649 -14.91 -19.28 32.32
CA ALA A 649 -15.97 -18.70 33.15
C ALA A 649 -17.10 -19.72 33.43
N ALA A 650 -16.88 -20.63 34.40
CA ALA A 650 -17.86 -21.65 34.78
C ALA A 650 -19.17 -21.06 35.37
N GLY A 651 -20.15 -20.76 34.50
CA GLY A 651 -21.44 -20.17 34.88
C GLY A 651 -21.46 -18.63 34.90
N GLY A 652 -20.40 -17.98 34.39
CA GLY A 652 -20.31 -16.52 34.22
C GLY A 652 -21.14 -15.98 33.05
N PRO A 653 -21.20 -14.64 32.87
CA PRO A 653 -21.82 -14.05 31.68
C PRO A 653 -21.07 -14.49 30.42
N LEU A 654 -21.78 -15.08 29.47
CA LEU A 654 -21.19 -15.46 28.19
C LEU A 654 -20.65 -14.21 27.47
N GLY A 655 -19.44 -14.32 26.92
CA GLY A 655 -18.87 -13.28 26.06
C GLY A 655 -19.71 -12.97 24.83
N GLN A 656 -19.37 -11.91 24.09
CA GLN A 656 -20.07 -11.57 22.85
C GLN A 656 -20.01 -12.72 21.83
N ALA A 657 -21.17 -13.03 21.22
CA ALA A 657 -21.21 -13.90 20.05
C ALA A 657 -20.62 -13.18 18.83
N LEU A 658 -19.57 -13.75 18.26
CA LEU A 658 -18.82 -13.18 17.14
C LEU A 658 -19.57 -13.42 15.82
N PRO A 659 -19.65 -12.43 14.92
CA PRO A 659 -20.19 -12.63 13.58
C PRO A 659 -19.18 -13.37 12.69
N VAL A 660 -19.68 -14.07 11.67
CA VAL A 660 -18.82 -14.48 10.55
C VAL A 660 -18.46 -13.23 9.74
N THR A 661 -17.17 -12.91 9.68
CA THR A 661 -16.65 -11.75 8.96
C THR A 661 -16.61 -12.00 7.45
N THR A 662 -16.56 -10.92 6.66
CA THR A 662 -16.41 -10.98 5.21
C THR A 662 -14.98 -10.69 4.77
N MET A 663 -14.58 -11.26 3.64
CA MET A 663 -13.29 -11.03 2.97
C MET A 663 -13.54 -10.65 1.51
N PRO A 664 -13.13 -9.45 1.06
CA PRO A 664 -13.19 -9.08 -0.35
C PRO A 664 -12.44 -10.07 -1.23
N GLU A 665 -12.99 -10.39 -2.40
CA GLU A 665 -12.52 -11.48 -3.27
C GLU A 665 -11.05 -11.38 -3.72
N ASP A 666 -10.49 -10.18 -3.70
CA ASP A 666 -9.15 -9.83 -4.15
C ASP A 666 -8.13 -9.55 -3.03
N ARG A 667 -8.50 -9.73 -1.76
CA ARG A 667 -7.62 -9.45 -0.61
C ARG A 667 -7.03 -10.72 0.04
N PRO A 668 -5.80 -10.65 0.59
CA PRO A 668 -5.18 -11.77 1.31
C PRO A 668 -5.70 -11.89 2.75
N ILE A 669 -5.51 -13.07 3.34
CA ILE A 669 -5.57 -13.24 4.80
C ILE A 669 -4.29 -12.64 5.40
N VAL A 670 -4.38 -11.93 6.52
CA VAL A 670 -3.23 -11.32 7.21
C VAL A 670 -3.29 -11.60 8.70
N VAL A 671 -2.17 -12.04 9.29
CA VAL A 671 -2.02 -12.21 10.74
C VAL A 671 -0.72 -11.51 11.19
N VAL A 672 -0.81 -10.73 12.27
CA VAL A 672 0.34 -10.04 12.88
C VAL A 672 0.59 -10.64 14.27
N PHE A 673 1.85 -10.92 14.60
CA PHE A 673 2.27 -11.57 15.83
C PHE A 673 2.96 -10.61 16.81
N SER A 674 2.94 -10.92 18.10
CA SER A 674 3.58 -10.11 19.16
C SER A 674 5.10 -10.26 19.22
N GLN A 675 5.62 -11.41 18.78
CA GLN A 675 7.03 -11.76 18.82
C GLN A 675 7.49 -12.24 17.43
N SER A 676 8.82 -12.31 17.23
CA SER A 676 9.38 -12.92 16.03
C SER A 676 9.08 -14.43 15.99
N MET A 677 8.64 -14.88 14.82
CA MET A 677 8.20 -16.24 14.54
C MET A 677 9.28 -17.03 13.83
N ASP A 678 9.37 -18.32 14.12
CA ASP A 678 10.15 -19.26 13.33
C ASP A 678 9.41 -19.52 12.00
N LEU A 679 9.90 -18.91 10.92
CA LEU A 679 9.22 -18.91 9.62
C LEU A 679 9.09 -20.31 9.00
N ASP A 680 9.97 -21.25 9.35
CA ASP A 680 9.89 -22.65 8.88
C ASP A 680 8.65 -23.37 9.46
N THR A 681 8.19 -22.92 10.63
CA THR A 681 7.03 -23.49 11.32
C THR A 681 5.71 -22.98 10.76
N ILE A 682 5.73 -21.95 9.90
CA ILE A 682 4.56 -21.41 9.19
C ILE A 682 4.57 -21.96 7.77
N ASN A 683 3.81 -23.03 7.55
CA ASN A 683 3.71 -23.73 6.28
C ASN A 683 2.30 -24.28 6.06
N GLU A 684 2.08 -24.95 4.93
CA GLU A 684 0.77 -25.49 4.54
C GLU A 684 0.13 -26.49 5.53
N ASN A 685 0.91 -27.06 6.45
CA ASN A 685 0.42 -28.00 7.47
C ASN A 685 0.07 -27.35 8.81
N THR A 686 0.53 -26.12 9.04
CA THR A 686 0.35 -25.39 10.31
C THR A 686 -0.48 -24.12 10.14
N PHE A 687 -0.48 -23.55 8.92
CA PHE A 687 -1.39 -22.51 8.46
C PHE A 687 -2.27 -23.08 7.35
N ILE A 688 -3.41 -23.66 7.74
CA ILE A 688 -4.26 -24.46 6.86
C ILE A 688 -5.46 -23.62 6.43
N VAL A 689 -5.66 -23.40 5.13
CA VAL A 689 -6.83 -22.68 4.58
C VAL A 689 -7.75 -23.66 3.87
N GLU A 690 -9.05 -23.64 4.17
CA GLU A 690 -10.02 -24.59 3.61
C GLU A 690 -11.33 -23.90 3.22
N LYS A 691 -11.98 -24.40 2.17
CA LYS A 691 -13.38 -24.06 1.85
C LYS A 691 -14.32 -25.00 2.59
N VAL A 692 -15.39 -24.47 3.18
CA VAL A 692 -16.29 -25.24 4.06
C VAL A 692 -17.76 -25.10 3.70
N THR A 693 -18.54 -26.16 3.97
CA THR A 693 -20.02 -26.10 3.86
C THR A 693 -20.70 -25.76 5.18
N ASP A 694 -20.12 -26.21 6.29
CA ASP A 694 -20.49 -25.91 7.66
C ASP A 694 -19.23 -25.90 8.55
N ALA A 695 -19.37 -25.59 9.83
CA ALA A 695 -18.23 -25.49 10.76
C ALA A 695 -17.39 -26.78 10.89
N SER A 696 -17.96 -27.94 10.60
CA SER A 696 -17.29 -29.24 10.75
C SER A 696 -16.93 -29.93 9.43
N THR A 697 -17.51 -29.46 8.32
CA THR A 697 -17.47 -30.18 7.05
C THR A 697 -16.74 -29.35 5.98
N PRO A 698 -15.46 -29.67 5.70
CA PRO A 698 -14.77 -29.08 4.57
C PRO A 698 -15.36 -29.59 3.25
N ILE A 699 -15.19 -28.82 2.17
CA ILE A 699 -15.67 -29.19 0.84
C ILE A 699 -14.73 -30.24 0.21
N GLY A 700 -15.30 -31.19 -0.53
CA GLY A 700 -14.54 -32.23 -1.22
C GLY A 700 -13.99 -33.26 -0.23
N ALA A 701 -12.70 -33.54 -0.31
CA ALA A 701 -12.00 -34.44 0.62
C ALA A 701 -11.35 -33.68 1.80
N GLY A 702 -11.56 -32.37 1.92
CA GLY A 702 -10.83 -31.51 2.85
C GLY A 702 -9.49 -31.02 2.30
N GLU A 703 -9.41 -30.81 0.98
CA GLU A 703 -8.21 -30.28 0.36
C GLU A 703 -8.03 -28.80 0.73
N PRO A 704 -6.81 -28.36 1.11
CA PRO A 704 -6.53 -26.96 1.33
C PRO A 704 -6.82 -26.10 0.09
N VAL A 705 -7.21 -24.86 0.31
CA VAL A 705 -7.24 -23.83 -0.73
C VAL A 705 -5.81 -23.58 -1.17
N ALA A 706 -5.53 -23.77 -2.46
CA ALA A 706 -4.23 -23.45 -3.02
C ALA A 706 -3.96 -21.95 -2.93
N GLY A 707 -2.72 -21.60 -2.63
CA GLY A 707 -2.27 -20.22 -2.47
C GLY A 707 -0.79 -20.15 -2.09
N ARG A 708 -0.29 -18.93 -1.93
CA ARG A 708 1.09 -18.65 -1.49
C ARG A 708 1.11 -17.94 -0.15
N LEU A 709 2.19 -18.14 0.61
CA LEU A 709 2.45 -17.50 1.89
C LEU A 709 3.58 -16.49 1.75
N GLU A 710 3.26 -15.21 1.92
CA GLU A 710 4.29 -14.19 2.11
C GLU A 710 4.55 -14.05 3.62
N LYS A 711 5.79 -14.30 4.04
CA LYS A 711 6.22 -14.37 5.44
C LYS A 711 7.20 -13.24 5.76
N ASN A 712 7.08 -12.76 6.98
CA ASN A 712 7.94 -11.76 7.60
C ASN A 712 8.03 -12.12 9.10
N ASN A 713 9.10 -11.75 9.81
CA ASN A 713 9.36 -12.20 11.19
C ASN A 713 8.16 -12.05 12.13
N GLN A 714 7.29 -11.05 11.95
CA GLN A 714 6.11 -10.84 12.82
C GLN A 714 4.78 -10.82 12.05
N ARG A 715 4.74 -11.31 10.80
CA ARG A 715 3.52 -11.26 9.98
C ARG A 715 3.49 -12.34 8.91
N VAL A 716 2.31 -12.90 8.69
CA VAL A 716 2.02 -13.75 7.53
C VAL A 716 0.90 -13.18 6.68
N ARG A 717 1.02 -13.29 5.35
CA ARG A 717 -0.06 -13.05 4.40
C ARG A 717 -0.29 -14.29 3.55
N PHE A 718 -1.54 -14.71 3.40
CA PHE A 718 -1.92 -15.79 2.50
C PHE A 718 -2.72 -15.24 1.31
N TYR A 719 -2.19 -15.41 0.10
CA TYR A 719 -2.87 -15.05 -1.14
C TYR A 719 -3.43 -16.33 -1.77
N PRO A 720 -4.76 -16.43 -1.94
CA PRO A 720 -5.31 -17.59 -2.62
C PRO A 720 -4.92 -17.57 -4.10
N GLU A 721 -4.82 -18.74 -4.71
CA GLU A 721 -4.55 -18.85 -6.16
C GLU A 721 -5.75 -18.32 -6.97
N THR A 722 -6.96 -18.60 -6.50
CA THR A 722 -8.22 -18.09 -7.08
C THR A 722 -8.87 -17.11 -6.12
N ALA A 723 -9.43 -16.01 -6.65
CA ALA A 723 -10.24 -15.06 -5.89
C ALA A 723 -11.32 -15.76 -5.03
N TRP A 724 -11.62 -15.20 -3.85
CA TRP A 724 -12.59 -15.81 -2.94
C TRP A 724 -13.99 -15.85 -3.57
N GLU A 725 -14.66 -17.00 -3.54
CA GLU A 725 -16.00 -17.11 -4.12
C GLU A 725 -17.01 -16.34 -3.26
N ILE A 726 -17.69 -15.37 -3.88
CA ILE A 726 -18.70 -14.54 -3.22
C ILE A 726 -19.79 -15.42 -2.58
N GLY A 727 -20.02 -15.19 -1.28
CA GLY A 727 -21.02 -15.91 -0.50
C GLY A 727 -20.60 -17.31 -0.01
N ALA A 728 -19.47 -17.85 -0.48
CA ALA A 728 -18.94 -19.11 0.03
C ALA A 728 -18.22 -18.92 1.36
N HIS A 729 -18.25 -19.97 2.19
CA HIS A 729 -17.59 -19.97 3.50
C HIS A 729 -16.23 -20.63 3.43
N TYR A 730 -15.30 -20.05 4.16
CA TYR A 730 -13.91 -20.50 4.27
C TYR A 730 -13.50 -20.50 5.74
N ARG A 731 -12.44 -21.24 6.05
CA ARG A 731 -11.74 -21.14 7.32
C ARG A 731 -10.24 -21.13 7.11
N TYR A 732 -9.51 -20.53 8.04
CA TYR A 732 -8.09 -20.76 8.18
C TYR A 732 -7.77 -21.16 9.62
N THR A 733 -6.85 -22.10 9.77
CA THR A 733 -6.45 -22.67 11.06
C THR A 733 -4.97 -22.42 11.28
N MET A 734 -4.65 -21.82 12.43
CA MET A 734 -3.29 -21.70 12.95
C MET A 734 -3.12 -22.76 14.04
N THR A 735 -2.27 -23.74 13.77
CA THR A 735 -2.05 -24.87 14.69
C THR A 735 -1.23 -24.45 15.90
N SER A 736 -1.61 -24.94 17.08
CA SER A 736 -0.88 -24.71 18.33
C SER A 736 -0.63 -26.03 19.08
N SER A 737 0.17 -25.96 20.15
CA SER A 737 0.49 -27.07 21.03
C SER A 737 0.66 -26.59 22.47
N SER A 738 0.38 -27.47 23.42
CA SER A 738 0.55 -27.18 24.85
C SER A 738 1.97 -27.47 25.39
N ALA A 739 2.96 -27.59 24.50
CA ALA A 739 4.32 -28.01 24.84
C ALA A 739 5.38 -27.19 24.11
N VAL A 740 6.39 -26.71 24.86
CA VAL A 740 7.54 -25.98 24.30
C VAL A 740 8.31 -26.88 23.32
N ASN A 741 8.81 -26.29 22.23
CA ASN A 741 9.55 -26.94 21.14
C ASN A 741 8.76 -28.00 20.37
N ASP A 742 7.42 -27.99 20.42
CA ASP A 742 6.56 -28.85 19.59
C ASP A 742 6.31 -28.24 18.18
N CYS A 743 7.33 -27.60 17.62
CA CYS A 743 7.24 -26.76 16.43
C CYS A 743 7.15 -27.54 15.11
N SER A 744 7.22 -28.87 15.17
CA SER A 744 6.95 -29.72 14.00
C SER A 744 5.47 -29.84 13.66
N THR A 745 4.59 -29.46 14.59
CA THR A 745 3.13 -29.57 14.44
C THR A 745 2.37 -28.31 14.84
N ALA A 746 3.09 -27.25 15.23
CA ALA A 746 2.54 -25.98 15.69
C ALA A 746 3.34 -24.81 15.12
N ILE A 747 2.70 -23.65 15.00
CA ILE A 747 3.38 -22.39 14.71
C ILE A 747 4.11 -21.93 15.98
N CYS A 748 5.41 -21.64 15.89
CA CYS A 748 6.24 -21.26 17.04
C CYS A 748 6.94 -19.91 16.86
N SER A 749 7.28 -19.28 17.98
CA SER A 749 8.28 -18.20 18.03
C SER A 749 9.69 -18.72 17.73
N GLU A 750 10.63 -17.82 17.43
CA GLU A 750 12.07 -18.15 17.29
C GLU A 750 12.66 -18.80 18.56
N GLN A 751 12.01 -18.61 19.72
CA GLN A 751 12.39 -19.23 21.00
C GLN A 751 11.76 -20.62 21.22
N GLY A 752 10.96 -21.11 20.26
CA GLY A 752 10.34 -22.44 20.31
C GLY A 752 9.04 -22.51 21.11
N TYR A 753 8.37 -21.38 21.39
CA TYR A 753 7.08 -21.37 22.08
C TYR A 753 5.92 -21.39 21.07
N PRO A 754 4.97 -22.34 21.19
CA PRO A 754 3.79 -22.38 20.31
C PRO A 754 2.88 -21.16 20.49
N LEU A 755 2.14 -20.80 19.44
CA LEU A 755 1.18 -19.70 19.44
C LEU A 755 0.12 -19.83 20.55
N GLN A 756 -0.06 -18.82 21.38
CA GLN A 756 -1.13 -18.78 22.39
C GLN A 756 -2.47 -18.39 21.74
N THR A 757 -3.50 -19.20 21.99
CA THR A 757 -4.80 -19.14 21.28
C THR A 757 -6.03 -19.06 22.20
N ASP A 758 -5.86 -19.31 23.50
CA ASP A 758 -6.92 -19.35 24.51
C ASP A 758 -6.62 -18.44 25.72
N LEU A 759 -6.23 -17.19 25.42
CA LEU A 759 -5.94 -16.12 26.39
C LEU A 759 -7.01 -15.90 27.50
N LEU A 760 -8.27 -16.25 27.27
CA LEU A 760 -9.34 -16.09 28.26
C LEU A 760 -9.52 -17.33 29.16
N VAL A 761 -8.82 -18.42 28.86
CA VAL A 761 -8.70 -19.60 29.72
C VAL A 761 -7.53 -19.39 30.67
N ASP A 762 -6.32 -19.28 30.14
CA ASP A 762 -5.11 -18.93 30.91
C ASP A 762 -4.10 -18.21 29.99
N PRO A 763 -3.84 -16.90 30.18
CA PRO A 763 -2.91 -16.14 29.33
C PRO A 763 -1.45 -16.55 29.51
N GLU A 764 -1.10 -17.21 30.63
CA GLU A 764 0.25 -17.64 30.96
C GLU A 764 0.57 -19.07 30.46
N ASP A 765 -0.40 -19.73 29.80
CA ASP A 765 -0.21 -21.06 29.23
C ASP A 765 0.80 -21.08 28.07
N ILE A 766 1.42 -22.25 27.90
CA ILE A 766 2.27 -22.56 26.74
C ILE A 766 1.35 -22.96 25.60
N GLY A 767 1.26 -22.13 24.56
CA GLY A 767 0.34 -22.31 23.45
C GLY A 767 -1.11 -22.52 23.88
N GLY A 768 -1.88 -23.24 23.06
CA GLY A 768 -3.30 -23.50 23.30
C GLY A 768 -3.86 -24.51 22.29
N PRO A 769 -5.19 -24.64 22.16
CA PRO A 769 -5.81 -25.39 21.06
C PRO A 769 -5.58 -24.70 19.69
N ASP A 770 -5.90 -25.38 18.59
CA ASP A 770 -5.86 -24.74 17.27
C ASP A 770 -6.80 -23.54 17.20
N MET A 771 -6.31 -22.42 16.65
CA MET A 771 -7.14 -21.24 16.37
C MET A 771 -7.71 -21.33 14.96
N THR A 772 -8.99 -21.64 14.85
CA THR A 772 -9.71 -21.68 13.56
C THR A 772 -10.64 -20.48 13.41
N ILE A 773 -10.43 -19.69 12.35
CA ILE A 773 -11.23 -18.51 12.03
C ILE A 773 -12.07 -18.75 10.79
N TYR A 774 -13.38 -18.47 10.86
CA TYR A 774 -14.32 -18.64 9.74
C TYR A 774 -14.69 -17.29 9.13
N PHE A 775 -14.77 -17.25 7.81
CA PHE A 775 -15.15 -16.05 7.07
C PHE A 775 -15.94 -16.39 5.80
N ARG A 776 -16.51 -15.36 5.17
CA ARG A 776 -17.30 -15.47 3.93
C ARG A 776 -16.72 -14.57 2.84
N GLY A 777 -16.57 -15.08 1.62
CA GLY A 777 -16.17 -14.26 0.47
C GLY A 777 -17.20 -13.17 0.16
N SER A 778 -16.74 -11.98 -0.21
CA SER A 778 -17.57 -10.85 -0.63
C SER A 778 -17.01 -10.19 -1.90
N GLU A 779 -17.81 -9.33 -2.52
CA GLU A 779 -17.36 -8.50 -3.65
C GLU A 779 -16.15 -7.64 -3.23
N SER A 780 -15.32 -7.26 -4.21
CA SER A 780 -14.29 -6.23 -4.03
C SER A 780 -14.90 -4.93 -3.52
N VAL A 781 -14.15 -4.22 -2.68
CA VAL A 781 -14.58 -2.97 -2.05
C VAL A 781 -13.59 -1.86 -2.36
N ASN A 782 -14.11 -0.65 -2.58
CA ASN A 782 -13.32 0.56 -2.80
C ASN A 782 -13.04 1.26 -1.46
N THR A 783 -12.30 0.57 -0.60
CA THR A 783 -11.86 1.05 0.72
C THR A 783 -10.40 0.65 0.94
N VAL A 784 -9.74 1.25 1.93
CA VAL A 784 -8.32 1.01 2.19
C VAL A 784 -8.11 0.32 3.52
N PHE A 785 -7.49 -0.85 3.48
CA PHE A 785 -7.14 -1.62 4.66
C PHE A 785 -5.81 -1.10 5.25
N THR A 786 -5.86 -0.55 6.46
CA THR A 786 -4.70 0.06 7.13
C THR A 786 -4.44 -0.66 8.46
N PRO A 787 -3.50 -1.62 8.50
CA PRO A 787 -3.09 -2.27 9.74
C PRO A 787 -2.18 -1.35 10.57
N LEU A 788 -2.40 -1.37 11.88
CA LEU A 788 -1.69 -0.55 12.86
C LEU A 788 -1.11 -1.42 13.98
N ARG A 789 0.09 -1.06 14.44
CA ARG A 789 0.81 -1.72 15.54
C ARG A 789 0.90 -0.79 16.73
N ASN A 790 0.78 -1.30 17.95
CA ASN A 790 0.72 -0.47 19.15
C ASN A 790 2.13 -0.08 19.67
N LEU A 791 2.95 0.64 18.91
CA LEU A 791 4.37 0.86 19.27
C LEU A 791 4.66 2.31 19.67
N PRO A 792 5.60 2.59 20.59
CA PRO A 792 6.35 1.62 21.39
C PRO A 792 5.50 1.05 22.54
N ILE A 793 5.95 -0.09 23.06
CA ILE A 793 5.40 -0.74 24.26
C ILE A 793 6.51 -0.86 25.29
N ARG A 794 6.15 -0.80 26.58
CA ARG A 794 7.12 -0.98 27.66
C ARG A 794 7.52 -2.46 27.82
N ASP A 795 6.52 -3.35 27.86
CA ASP A 795 6.67 -4.81 27.80
C ASP A 795 7.05 -5.23 26.37
N THR A 796 8.33 -5.09 26.02
CA THR A 796 8.80 -5.23 24.63
C THR A 796 8.82 -6.69 24.20
N ASN A 797 9.14 -7.61 25.12
CA ASN A 797 9.16 -9.04 24.85
C ASN A 797 7.75 -9.68 24.91
N SER A 798 6.73 -8.93 25.33
CA SER A 798 5.34 -9.36 25.43
C SER A 798 5.16 -10.56 26.35
N ASN A 799 5.85 -10.55 27.50
CA ASN A 799 5.78 -11.61 28.52
C ASN A 799 4.84 -11.31 29.70
N TYR A 800 4.10 -10.20 29.63
CA TYR A 800 3.15 -9.72 30.66
C TYR A 800 3.78 -9.23 31.96
N VAL A 801 5.11 -9.17 32.03
CA VAL A 801 5.87 -8.73 33.20
C VAL A 801 6.70 -7.51 32.82
N ILE A 802 6.94 -6.63 33.79
CA ILE A 802 7.92 -5.56 33.60
C ILE A 802 9.25 -6.03 34.17
N ASP A 803 10.22 -6.25 33.30
CA ASP A 803 11.53 -6.84 33.60
C ASP A 803 12.47 -5.86 34.33
N CYS A 804 12.05 -5.51 35.55
CA CYS A 804 12.70 -4.54 36.42
C CYS A 804 12.62 -4.95 37.89
N THR A 805 13.60 -4.50 38.69
CA THR A 805 13.61 -4.76 40.15
C THR A 805 12.43 -4.13 40.90
N SER A 806 11.78 -3.14 40.31
CA SER A 806 10.51 -2.56 40.77
C SER A 806 9.82 -1.82 39.61
N PRO A 807 8.49 -1.62 39.65
CA PRO A 807 7.76 -0.95 38.57
C PRO A 807 8.27 0.46 38.23
N GLY A 808 8.80 1.18 39.23
CA GLY A 808 9.35 2.54 39.08
C GLY A 808 10.86 2.60 38.81
N ALA A 809 11.52 1.47 38.53
CA ALA A 809 12.95 1.48 38.22
C ALA A 809 13.21 2.06 36.82
N THR A 810 14.29 2.85 36.69
CA THR A 810 14.69 3.52 35.43
C THR A 810 16.00 2.95 34.85
N ASP A 811 16.63 2.01 35.54
CA ASP A 811 17.91 1.38 35.18
C ASP A 811 17.71 -0.14 35.14
N CYS A 812 16.97 -0.58 34.12
CA CYS A 812 16.56 -1.96 33.85
C CYS A 812 16.18 -2.12 32.38
N LEU A 813 15.81 -3.34 31.96
CA LEU A 813 15.44 -3.68 30.58
C LEU A 813 14.28 -2.80 30.07
N GLU A 814 13.29 -2.56 30.93
CA GLU A 814 12.04 -1.89 30.57
C GLU A 814 11.79 -0.68 31.49
N PRO A 815 12.56 0.42 31.34
CA PRO A 815 12.62 1.51 32.30
C PRO A 815 11.28 2.25 32.47
N PHE A 816 11.05 2.78 33.67
CA PHE A 816 9.90 3.63 33.97
C PHE A 816 10.10 5.01 33.34
N ASP A 817 9.42 5.25 32.21
CA ASP A 817 9.48 6.51 31.46
C ASP A 817 8.10 7.16 31.36
N HIS A 818 7.61 7.65 32.51
CA HIS A 818 6.33 8.35 32.57
C HIS A 818 6.52 9.84 32.85
N GLU A 819 5.75 10.66 32.17
CA GLU A 819 5.69 12.10 32.44
C GLU A 819 4.99 12.38 33.77
N ALA A 820 5.50 13.36 34.53
CA ALA A 820 4.88 13.79 35.77
C ALA A 820 3.55 14.54 35.49
N ASP A 821 2.50 14.24 36.25
CA ASP A 821 1.18 14.88 36.10
C ASP A 821 1.08 16.27 36.77
N GLY A 822 2.19 16.74 37.38
CA GLY A 822 2.26 18.01 38.12
C GLY A 822 1.55 18.00 39.48
N ALA A 823 0.92 16.89 39.86
CA ALA A 823 0.18 16.70 41.11
C ALA A 823 0.80 15.62 42.03
N GLY A 824 2.06 15.25 41.76
CA GLY A 824 2.78 14.22 42.52
C GLY A 824 2.53 12.79 42.03
N GLY A 825 1.89 12.62 40.88
CA GLY A 825 1.78 11.35 40.17
C GLY A 825 2.32 11.42 38.75
N PHE A 826 1.92 10.46 37.93
CA PHE A 826 2.39 10.31 36.56
C PHE A 826 1.22 10.13 35.58
N LEU A 827 1.42 10.57 34.35
CA LEU A 827 0.57 10.25 33.20
C LEU A 827 0.93 8.86 32.68
N PRO A 828 0.00 8.12 32.06
CA PRO A 828 0.36 6.91 31.34
C PRO A 828 1.35 7.23 30.21
N SER A 829 2.40 6.42 30.09
CA SER A 829 3.29 6.37 28.92
C SER A 829 2.58 5.69 27.75
N ALA A 830 3.23 5.63 26.58
CA ALA A 830 2.65 5.03 25.38
C ALA A 830 2.22 3.57 25.66
N ASN A 831 1.00 3.24 25.25
CA ASN A 831 0.39 1.91 25.42
C ASN A 831 0.31 1.46 26.90
N ALA A 832 -0.05 2.39 27.78
CA ALA A 832 -0.29 2.13 29.20
C ALA A 832 -1.65 2.66 29.67
N ALA A 833 -2.18 2.07 30.74
CA ALA A 833 -3.37 2.55 31.43
C ALA A 833 -3.13 2.70 32.93
N ARG A 834 -3.59 3.82 33.50
CA ARG A 834 -3.59 4.12 34.92
C ARG A 834 -4.89 3.66 35.55
N LEU A 835 -4.78 2.89 36.62
CA LEU A 835 -5.93 2.42 37.41
C LEU A 835 -5.96 3.12 38.78
N ARG A 836 -7.16 3.37 39.30
CA ARG A 836 -7.36 3.83 40.68
C ARG A 836 -8.65 3.27 41.27
N VAL A 837 -8.70 3.20 42.60
CA VAL A 837 -9.94 2.92 43.34
C VAL A 837 -10.66 4.23 43.64
N GLU A 838 -11.95 4.30 43.35
CA GLU A 838 -12.79 5.46 43.69
C GLU A 838 -12.76 5.76 45.19
N GLY A 839 -12.43 7.00 45.54
CA GLY A 839 -12.37 7.46 46.93
C GLY A 839 -11.35 6.76 47.82
N GLN A 840 -10.46 5.93 47.26
CA GLN A 840 -9.58 5.00 48.01
C GLN A 840 -10.34 4.10 48.99
N GLN A 841 -11.58 3.74 48.63
CA GLN A 841 -12.47 2.94 49.46
C GLN A 841 -13.11 1.81 48.65
N ALA A 842 -13.13 0.61 49.22
CA ALA A 842 -13.92 -0.52 48.76
C ALA A 842 -14.96 -0.87 49.83
N ASN A 843 -15.92 -1.72 49.47
CA ASN A 843 -16.85 -2.30 50.43
C ASN A 843 -16.52 -3.78 50.57
N ALA A 844 -16.10 -4.22 51.75
CA ALA A 844 -15.88 -5.62 52.04
C ALA A 844 -16.92 -6.07 53.08
N LEU A 845 -17.78 -7.02 52.71
CA LEU A 845 -18.75 -7.63 53.62
C LEU A 845 -19.70 -6.60 54.28
N GLY A 846 -20.08 -5.56 53.53
CA GLY A 846 -20.96 -4.49 54.00
C GLY A 846 -20.26 -3.39 54.82
N VAL A 847 -18.93 -3.42 54.94
CA VAL A 847 -18.13 -2.42 55.68
C VAL A 847 -17.15 -1.73 54.73
N PRO A 848 -17.05 -0.38 54.78
CA PRO A 848 -16.02 0.35 54.04
C PRO A 848 -14.63 -0.02 54.54
N VAL A 849 -13.75 -0.40 53.61
CA VAL A 849 -12.33 -0.67 53.85
C VAL A 849 -11.47 0.22 52.96
N GLY A 850 -10.26 0.58 53.42
CA GLY A 850 -9.32 1.29 52.57
C GLY A 850 -8.89 0.41 51.40
N ALA A 851 -8.80 0.99 50.21
CA ALA A 851 -8.45 0.27 48.99
C ALA A 851 -7.64 1.14 48.02
N SER A 852 -6.60 0.58 47.42
CA SER A 852 -5.71 1.31 46.51
C SER A 852 -4.98 0.35 45.55
N VAL A 853 -4.67 0.81 44.34
CA VAL A 853 -3.90 0.04 43.35
C VAL A 853 -2.41 0.08 43.72
N GLY A 854 -1.66 -1.01 43.58
CA GLY A 854 -0.19 -1.07 43.69
C GLY A 854 0.42 -1.00 45.09
N CYS A 855 -0.32 -0.54 46.10
CA CYS A 855 0.08 -0.53 47.52
C CYS A 855 -1.14 -0.32 48.43
N SER A 856 -0.94 -0.44 49.75
CA SER A 856 -1.99 -0.20 50.74
C SER A 856 -2.58 1.21 50.67
N ALA A 857 -3.82 1.40 51.14
CA ALA A 857 -4.48 2.72 51.13
C ALA A 857 -3.80 3.75 52.06
N SER A 858 -2.90 3.29 52.93
CA SER A 858 -2.12 4.16 53.82
C SER A 858 -0.79 4.63 53.23
N GLU A 859 -0.40 4.13 52.06
CA GLU A 859 0.87 4.39 51.39
C GLU A 859 0.68 5.16 50.07
N GLU A 860 1.71 5.90 49.66
CA GLU A 860 1.77 6.55 48.34
C GLU A 860 2.73 5.76 47.44
N CYS A 861 2.21 5.25 46.31
CA CYS A 861 2.95 4.48 45.31
C CYS A 861 2.54 4.89 43.89
N PRO A 862 2.80 6.15 43.48
CA PRO A 862 2.34 6.65 42.18
C PRO A 862 2.87 5.82 40.99
N GLU A 863 4.03 5.18 41.11
CA GLU A 863 4.67 4.35 40.09
C GLU A 863 3.97 2.98 39.88
N ASN A 864 3.24 2.48 40.88
CA ASN A 864 2.63 1.15 40.85
C ASN A 864 1.17 1.15 40.36
N LYS A 865 0.73 2.22 39.67
CA LYS A 865 -0.67 2.43 39.29
C LYS A 865 -0.99 2.03 37.84
N PHE A 866 -0.04 1.45 37.11
CA PHE A 866 -0.10 1.28 35.66
C PHE A 866 -0.13 -0.18 35.25
N ILE A 867 -0.83 -0.45 34.14
CA ILE A 867 -0.72 -1.66 33.34
C ILE A 867 -0.23 -1.30 31.94
N TYR A 868 0.54 -2.17 31.32
CA TYR A 868 1.11 -1.98 29.98
C TYR A 868 0.46 -2.94 29.00
N GLN A 869 0.30 -2.50 27.74
CA GLN A 869 -0.62 -3.10 26.79
C GLN A 869 0.11 -3.62 25.55
N THR A 870 -0.29 -4.81 25.09
CA THR A 870 0.22 -5.47 23.88
C THR A 870 -0.96 -5.86 22.99
N TYR A 871 -1.06 -5.26 21.79
CA TYR A 871 -2.13 -5.53 20.82
C TYR A 871 -1.83 -4.95 19.42
N GLY A 872 -2.67 -5.23 18.44
CA GLY A 872 -2.66 -4.52 17.15
C GLY A 872 -4.06 -4.09 16.78
N LEU A 873 -4.20 -3.25 15.76
CA LEU A 873 -5.49 -2.76 15.31
C LEU A 873 -5.55 -2.75 13.80
N ASN A 874 -6.52 -3.46 13.24
CA ASN A 874 -6.83 -3.36 11.81
C ASN A 874 -7.91 -2.31 11.61
N THR A 875 -7.75 -1.48 10.57
CA THR A 875 -8.72 -0.44 10.22
C THR A 875 -9.06 -0.46 8.74
N GLU A 876 -10.22 0.09 8.41
CA GLU A 876 -10.71 0.29 7.04
C GLU A 876 -11.07 1.76 6.86
N ILE A 877 -10.42 2.44 5.91
CA ILE A 877 -10.70 3.83 5.56
C ILE A 877 -11.70 3.84 4.41
N LEU A 878 -12.84 4.52 4.61
CA LEU A 878 -13.96 4.52 3.66
C LEU A 878 -13.99 5.78 2.78
N GLY A 879 -13.35 6.87 3.22
CA GLY A 879 -13.36 8.16 2.53
C GLY A 879 -14.23 9.22 3.22
N PRO A 880 -14.49 10.35 2.55
CA PRO A 880 -15.09 11.53 3.15
C PRO A 880 -16.57 11.35 3.51
N VAL A 881 -16.98 11.97 4.61
CA VAL A 881 -18.35 12.00 5.11
C VAL A 881 -18.71 13.37 5.68
N VAL A 882 -19.97 13.79 5.52
CA VAL A 882 -20.48 14.99 6.19
C VAL A 882 -20.75 14.66 7.67
N VAL A 883 -19.99 15.26 8.57
CA VAL A 883 -20.09 15.06 10.02
C VAL A 883 -21.16 15.96 10.63
N ASN A 884 -21.37 17.15 10.06
CA ASN A 884 -22.38 18.10 10.52
C ASN A 884 -23.05 18.81 9.35
N GLU A 885 -24.33 18.49 9.11
CA GLU A 885 -25.12 19.08 8.02
C GLU A 885 -25.37 20.59 8.19
N GLU A 886 -25.39 21.11 9.42
CA GLU A 886 -25.67 22.54 9.69
C GLU A 886 -24.45 23.42 9.42
N THR A 887 -23.26 22.94 9.76
CA THR A 887 -21.99 23.66 9.54
C THR A 887 -21.34 23.30 8.20
N GLY A 888 -21.75 22.19 7.57
CA GLY A 888 -21.09 21.63 6.40
C GLY A 888 -19.74 20.98 6.72
N GLN A 889 -19.44 20.70 8.00
CA GLN A 889 -18.18 20.08 8.39
C GLN A 889 -18.08 18.67 7.83
N THR A 890 -16.97 18.39 7.16
CA THR A 890 -16.59 17.09 6.62
C THR A 890 -15.50 16.45 7.48
N GLY A 891 -15.31 15.15 7.30
CA GLY A 891 -14.26 14.35 7.91
C GLY A 891 -14.12 13.04 7.16
N VAL A 892 -13.22 12.16 7.59
CA VAL A 892 -13.01 10.85 6.94
C VAL A 892 -13.50 9.73 7.84
N ARG A 893 -14.34 8.85 7.30
CA ARG A 893 -14.91 7.72 8.05
C ARG A 893 -13.93 6.55 8.09
N VAL A 894 -13.77 5.99 9.28
CA VAL A 894 -12.90 4.83 9.53
C VAL A 894 -13.69 3.77 10.28
N LEU A 895 -13.52 2.50 9.90
CA LEU A 895 -14.03 1.35 10.64
C LEU A 895 -12.86 0.60 11.29
N LEU A 896 -13.03 0.19 12.54
CA LEU A 896 -12.02 -0.53 13.30
C LEU A 896 -12.49 -1.98 13.48
N TYR A 897 -11.64 -2.94 13.10
CA TYR A 897 -11.94 -4.35 13.28
C TYR A 897 -11.77 -4.72 14.76
N PRO A 898 -12.81 -5.26 15.43
CA PRO A 898 -12.71 -5.76 16.80
C PRO A 898 -11.56 -6.76 16.97
N THR A 899 -10.80 -6.57 18.05
CA THR A 899 -9.62 -7.37 18.39
C THR A 899 -9.47 -7.49 19.91
N MET A 900 -8.46 -8.23 20.37
CA MET A 900 -8.11 -8.38 21.77
C MET A 900 -6.78 -7.70 22.09
N LEU A 901 -6.63 -7.27 23.34
CA LEU A 901 -5.45 -6.65 23.89
C LEU A 901 -5.12 -7.34 25.21
N ALA A 902 -3.86 -7.74 25.38
CA ALA A 902 -3.37 -8.30 26.63
C ALA A 902 -2.58 -7.25 27.42
N THR A 903 -2.62 -7.33 28.75
CA THR A 903 -1.87 -6.41 29.62
C THR A 903 -1.05 -7.14 30.67
N THR A 904 -0.08 -6.42 31.22
CA THR A 904 0.57 -6.81 32.48
C THR A 904 -0.44 -6.87 33.64
N SER A 905 -0.06 -7.54 34.73
CA SER A 905 -0.88 -7.66 35.94
C SER A 905 -1.12 -6.31 36.65
N ALA A 906 -2.30 -6.15 37.23
CA ALA A 906 -2.61 -5.09 38.19
C ALA A 906 -2.74 -5.67 39.60
N SER A 907 -2.21 -4.97 40.58
CA SER A 907 -2.36 -5.31 42.00
C SER A 907 -3.31 -4.34 42.68
N VAL A 908 -4.36 -4.85 43.35
CA VAL A 908 -5.26 -4.03 44.17
C VAL A 908 -5.13 -4.45 45.63
N PHE A 909 -4.78 -3.53 46.52
CA PHE A 909 -4.64 -3.79 47.95
C PHE A 909 -5.89 -3.35 48.70
N LEU A 910 -6.40 -4.25 49.54
CA LEU A 910 -7.51 -4.00 50.44
C LEU A 910 -7.02 -4.07 51.89
N ASP A 911 -7.29 -3.03 52.68
CA ASP A 911 -6.89 -2.96 54.09
C ASP A 911 -7.51 -4.14 54.88
N GLY A 912 -6.65 -4.99 55.44
CA GLY A 912 -7.07 -6.18 56.19
C GLY A 912 -7.31 -7.45 55.35
N PHE A 913 -7.29 -7.34 54.01
CA PHE A 913 -7.47 -8.48 53.09
C PHE A 913 -6.24 -8.72 52.19
N GLY A 914 -5.31 -7.77 52.10
CA GLY A 914 -4.06 -7.93 51.35
C GLY A 914 -4.19 -7.65 49.86
N GLU A 915 -3.20 -8.10 49.09
CA GLU A 915 -3.11 -7.94 47.64
C GLU A 915 -4.09 -8.87 46.89
N GLN A 916 -4.78 -8.31 45.91
CA GLN A 916 -5.57 -9.00 44.90
C GLN A 916 -4.86 -8.73 43.56
N ALA A 917 -4.11 -9.71 43.05
CA ALA A 917 -3.37 -9.57 41.79
C ALA A 917 -4.22 -10.14 40.66
N THR A 918 -4.47 -9.35 39.61
CA THR A 918 -5.35 -9.76 38.50
C THR A 918 -4.75 -10.84 37.62
N GLY A 919 -3.43 -11.03 37.65
CA GLY A 919 -2.72 -11.67 36.55
C GLY A 919 -2.83 -10.82 35.27
N PRO A 920 -2.34 -11.31 34.12
CA PRO A 920 -2.56 -10.63 32.85
C PRO A 920 -4.05 -10.42 32.60
N GLN A 921 -4.42 -9.20 32.18
CA GLN A 921 -5.82 -8.86 31.88
C GLN A 921 -6.03 -8.80 30.38
N ILE A 922 -7.19 -9.25 29.91
CA ILE A 922 -7.55 -9.23 28.50
C ILE A 922 -8.69 -8.23 28.29
N LEU A 923 -8.44 -7.24 27.45
CA LEU A 923 -9.45 -6.30 26.98
C LEU A 923 -9.89 -6.73 25.58
N ARG A 924 -11.20 -6.79 25.38
CA ARG A 924 -11.80 -7.23 24.11
C ARG A 924 -12.66 -6.13 23.54
N MET A 925 -12.31 -5.69 22.34
CA MET A 925 -13.17 -4.79 21.59
C MET A 925 -14.38 -5.56 21.05
N THR A 926 -15.56 -4.96 21.15
CA THR A 926 -16.82 -5.62 20.78
C THR A 926 -17.37 -5.11 19.45
N TYR A 927 -18.09 -5.98 18.73
CA TYR A 927 -18.89 -5.60 17.57
C TYR A 927 -20.09 -4.78 18.01
N GLY A 928 -20.37 -3.69 17.28
CA GLY A 928 -21.58 -2.90 17.40
C GLY A 928 -22.79 -3.54 16.69
N THR A 929 -23.87 -2.76 16.58
CA THR A 929 -25.06 -3.21 15.85
C THR A 929 -24.88 -3.00 14.34
N PRO A 930 -25.09 -4.04 13.50
CA PRO A 930 -25.02 -3.89 12.05
C PRO A 930 -25.95 -2.83 11.48
N THR A 931 -25.46 -2.07 10.50
CA THR A 931 -26.24 -1.10 9.71
C THR A 931 -25.99 -1.31 8.21
N GLU A 932 -26.74 -0.61 7.34
CA GLU A 932 -26.54 -0.71 5.88
C GLU A 932 -25.12 -0.29 5.46
N GLY A 933 -24.58 0.78 6.05
CA GLY A 933 -23.23 1.27 5.77
C GLY A 933 -22.13 0.68 6.67
N ASN A 934 -22.47 -0.30 7.51
CA ASN A 934 -21.55 -1.04 8.38
C ASN A 934 -22.18 -2.40 8.72
N PRO A 935 -22.28 -3.31 7.73
CA PRO A 935 -23.06 -4.55 7.85
C PRO A 935 -22.46 -5.58 8.82
N GLN A 936 -21.20 -5.41 9.22
CA GLN A 936 -20.55 -6.24 10.22
C GLN A 936 -20.66 -5.68 11.64
N GLY A 937 -21.11 -4.44 11.80
CA GLY A 937 -21.09 -3.75 13.09
C GLY A 937 -19.66 -3.53 13.60
N LEU A 938 -18.73 -3.14 12.71
CA LEU A 938 -17.39 -2.73 13.13
C LEU A 938 -17.48 -1.45 13.99
N VAL A 939 -16.46 -1.20 14.83
CA VAL A 939 -16.42 0.05 15.60
C VAL A 939 -16.20 1.20 14.63
N GLU A 940 -16.89 2.34 14.83
CA GLU A 940 -16.79 3.49 13.94
C GLU A 940 -15.92 4.59 14.54
N GLY A 941 -15.12 5.23 13.70
CA GLY A 941 -14.32 6.39 14.05
C GLY A 941 -14.32 7.43 12.93
N LEU A 942 -13.84 8.62 13.27
CA LEU A 942 -13.76 9.77 12.38
C LEU A 942 -12.38 10.43 12.48
N ILE A 943 -11.79 10.73 11.32
CA ILE A 943 -10.67 11.66 11.22
C ILE A 943 -11.25 13.04 10.92
N ILE A 944 -10.95 14.02 11.76
CA ILE A 944 -11.43 15.40 11.64
C ILE A 944 -10.31 16.40 11.88
N GLU A 945 -10.51 17.63 11.43
CA GLU A 945 -9.65 18.76 11.73
C GLU A 945 -9.95 19.32 13.14
N ASP A 946 -8.91 19.57 13.94
CA ASP A 946 -9.06 20.29 15.21
C ASP A 946 -9.08 21.82 15.06
N GLU A 947 -9.24 22.54 16.17
CA GLU A 947 -9.27 24.02 16.18
C GLU A 947 -7.97 24.68 15.65
N GLN A 948 -6.88 23.91 15.51
CA GLN A 948 -5.56 24.37 15.08
C GLN A 948 -5.21 23.86 13.68
N GLY A 949 -6.13 23.18 12.99
CA GLY A 949 -5.89 22.63 11.66
C GLY A 949 -5.17 21.29 11.65
N ARG A 950 -5.07 20.57 12.78
CA ARG A 950 -4.38 19.27 12.86
C ARG A 950 -5.36 18.12 12.68
N PRO A 951 -4.95 17.03 12.01
CA PRO A 951 -5.77 15.83 11.93
C PRO A 951 -5.85 15.17 13.32
N ARG A 952 -7.06 14.81 13.73
CA ARG A 952 -7.33 14.03 14.93
C ARG A 952 -8.25 12.88 14.63
N PHE A 953 -8.08 11.78 15.35
CA PHE A 953 -8.95 10.63 15.30
C PHE A 953 -9.84 10.57 16.55
N GLN A 954 -11.13 10.31 16.36
CA GLN A 954 -12.12 10.17 17.42
C GLN A 954 -12.91 8.88 17.24
N THR A 955 -13.14 8.16 18.33
CA THR A 955 -13.98 6.96 18.33
C THR A 955 -14.58 6.69 19.70
N THR A 956 -15.62 5.85 19.75
CA THR A 956 -16.17 5.30 20.97
C THR A 956 -16.09 3.78 20.88
N ALA A 957 -15.33 3.17 21.77
CA ALA A 957 -15.09 1.73 21.78
C ALA A 957 -15.80 1.10 22.98
N ASP A 958 -16.75 0.20 22.70
CA ASP A 958 -17.34 -0.69 23.70
C ASP A 958 -16.43 -1.91 23.89
N LEU A 959 -16.01 -2.12 25.14
CA LEU A 959 -15.01 -3.11 25.52
C LEU A 959 -15.55 -4.05 26.60
N THR A 960 -14.97 -5.24 26.69
CA THR A 960 -15.10 -6.12 27.86
C THR A 960 -13.74 -6.42 28.48
N LEU A 961 -13.69 -6.52 29.79
CA LEU A 961 -12.51 -6.85 30.58
C LEU A 961 -12.62 -8.26 31.17
N ASP A 962 -11.56 -9.04 31.02
CA ASP A 962 -11.38 -10.38 31.55
C ASP A 962 -10.09 -10.45 32.38
N ALA A 963 -10.14 -11.12 33.53
CA ALA A 963 -8.98 -11.37 34.40
C ALA A 963 -8.99 -12.84 34.86
N PRO A 964 -8.69 -13.80 33.96
CA PRO A 964 -8.82 -15.24 34.24
C PRO A 964 -7.91 -15.71 35.38
N ASN A 965 -6.72 -15.10 35.51
CA ASN A 965 -5.74 -15.46 36.54
C ASN A 965 -5.87 -14.59 37.81
N LEU A 966 -7.03 -13.96 38.06
CA LEU A 966 -7.25 -13.15 39.26
C LEU A 966 -7.08 -14.01 40.52
N SER A 967 -5.99 -13.75 41.23
CA SER A 967 -5.65 -14.44 42.47
C SER A 967 -6.25 -13.72 43.67
N LEU A 968 -7.10 -14.43 44.39
CA LEU A 968 -7.70 -13.98 45.63
C LEU A 968 -7.08 -14.74 46.83
N PRO A 969 -6.72 -14.07 47.95
CA PRO A 969 -6.05 -14.70 49.12
C PRO A 969 -6.81 -15.87 49.78
N LEU A 970 -8.06 -16.14 49.38
CA LEU A 970 -8.90 -17.26 49.84
C LEU A 970 -9.50 -18.06 48.66
N ALA A 971 -8.75 -18.24 47.57
CA ALA A 971 -9.16 -18.77 46.27
C ALA A 971 -10.08 -20.03 46.26
N GLN A 972 -10.14 -20.83 47.33
CA GLN A 972 -11.04 -21.99 47.41
C GLN A 972 -12.49 -21.66 47.82
N ALA A 973 -12.79 -20.41 48.18
CA ALA A 973 -14.09 -19.98 48.72
C ALA A 973 -14.63 -18.66 48.12
N LEU A 974 -13.98 -18.13 47.08
CA LEU A 974 -14.26 -16.84 46.46
C LEU A 974 -14.43 -16.98 44.94
N SER A 975 -15.42 -16.31 44.36
CA SER A 975 -15.59 -16.15 42.90
C SER A 975 -15.64 -14.65 42.55
N HIS A 976 -15.25 -14.27 41.34
CA HIS A 976 -15.26 -12.88 40.88
C HIS A 976 -16.05 -12.70 39.58
N ASP A 977 -16.45 -11.46 39.28
CA ASP A 977 -17.23 -11.10 38.09
C ASP A 977 -16.40 -10.48 36.95
N LEU A 978 -15.07 -10.51 37.03
CA LEU A 978 -14.15 -10.10 35.95
C LEU A 978 -14.06 -11.13 34.80
N TYR A 979 -15.20 -11.49 34.26
CA TYR A 979 -15.36 -12.21 33.00
C TYR A 979 -16.34 -11.43 32.14
N SER A 980 -15.92 -11.08 30.92
CA SER A 980 -16.69 -10.26 29.97
C SER A 980 -17.26 -8.97 30.58
N LYS A 981 -16.53 -8.31 31.50
CA LYS A 981 -17.04 -7.15 32.24
C LYS A 981 -17.10 -5.91 31.34
N PRO A 982 -18.28 -5.36 31.02
CA PRO A 982 -18.39 -4.32 30.01
C PRO A 982 -17.99 -2.93 30.55
N PHE A 983 -17.33 -2.15 29.70
CA PHE A 983 -17.08 -0.72 29.90
C PHE A 983 -16.87 -0.03 28.54
N THR A 984 -16.96 1.30 28.51
CA THR A 984 -16.85 2.08 27.26
C THR A 984 -15.74 3.10 27.39
N LEU A 985 -14.91 3.23 26.35
CA LEU A 985 -13.93 4.31 26.21
C LEU A 985 -14.38 5.29 25.13
N GLU A 986 -14.41 6.57 25.47
CA GLU A 986 -14.47 7.66 24.51
C GLU A 986 -13.03 8.11 24.25
N LEU A 987 -12.54 7.92 23.02
CA LEU A 987 -11.14 8.11 22.65
C LEU A 987 -11.00 9.29 21.68
N ASP A 988 -10.01 10.14 21.94
CA ASP A 988 -9.63 11.28 21.09
C ASP A 988 -8.11 11.47 21.14
N GLY A 989 -7.51 11.85 20.03
CA GLY A 989 -6.10 12.21 19.97
C GLY A 989 -5.59 12.52 18.56
N PRO A 990 -4.35 13.05 18.47
CA PRO A 990 -3.77 13.51 17.22
C PRO A 990 -3.35 12.38 16.30
N ILE A 991 -3.31 12.68 15.00
CA ILE A 991 -2.62 11.90 13.98
C ILE A 991 -1.38 12.69 13.54
N VAL A 992 -0.23 12.02 13.48
CA VAL A 992 1.03 12.62 13.04
C VAL A 992 1.61 11.80 11.90
N PHE A 993 2.00 12.45 10.81
CA PHE A 993 2.66 11.81 9.67
C PHE A 993 4.17 12.12 9.73
N PHE A 994 4.99 11.07 9.64
CA PHE A 994 6.43 11.17 9.76
C PHE A 994 7.10 11.42 8.40
N ASP A 995 8.31 11.96 8.41
CA ASP A 995 9.11 12.12 7.20
C ASP A 995 9.56 10.80 6.52
N ASP A 996 9.25 9.65 7.13
CA ASP A 996 9.41 8.30 6.57
C ASP A 996 8.09 7.70 6.04
N GLY A 997 7.02 8.49 5.99
CA GLY A 997 5.73 8.11 5.44
C GLY A 997 4.84 7.31 6.41
N ARG A 998 5.35 6.87 7.57
CA ARG A 998 4.51 6.22 8.58
C ARG A 998 3.57 7.23 9.24
N MET A 999 2.43 6.73 9.68
CA MET A 999 1.39 7.49 10.38
C MET A 999 1.28 7.00 11.82
N GLN A 1000 1.40 7.92 12.77
CA GLN A 1000 1.15 7.68 14.19
C GLN A 1000 -0.24 8.17 14.57
N VAL A 1001 -0.97 7.36 15.34
CA VAL A 1001 -2.28 7.72 15.90
C VAL A 1001 -2.21 7.57 17.41
N GLU A 1002 -2.25 8.70 18.12
CA GLU A 1002 -2.34 8.72 19.58
C GLU A 1002 -3.81 8.80 19.98
N GLN A 1003 -4.20 8.10 21.05
CA GLN A 1003 -5.55 8.18 21.61
C GLN A 1003 -5.50 8.21 23.14
N ARG A 1004 -6.32 9.08 23.73
CA ARG A 1004 -6.53 9.16 25.17
C ARG A 1004 -8.01 9.15 25.50
N ASN A 1005 -8.37 8.57 26.64
CA ASN A 1005 -9.76 8.54 27.07
C ASN A 1005 -10.21 9.90 27.61
N THR A 1006 -11.38 10.35 27.18
CA THR A 1006 -12.01 11.61 27.64
C THR A 1006 -13.05 11.37 28.72
N ASN A 1007 -13.56 10.14 28.84
CA ASN A 1007 -14.52 9.73 29.86
C ASN A 1007 -13.84 9.01 31.04
N VAL A 1008 -14.57 8.81 32.15
CA VAL A 1008 -14.11 8.07 33.34
C VAL A 1008 -14.97 6.82 33.51
N PRO A 1009 -14.62 5.69 32.86
CA PRO A 1009 -15.43 4.48 32.95
C PRO A 1009 -15.31 3.84 34.34
N PRO A 1010 -16.44 3.53 35.01
CA PRO A 1010 -16.43 2.73 36.23
C PRO A 1010 -16.27 1.24 35.91
N ILE A 1011 -15.38 0.57 36.63
CA ILE A 1011 -15.13 -0.87 36.59
C ILE A 1011 -15.37 -1.42 38.00
N ASP A 1012 -16.64 -1.67 38.32
CA ASP A 1012 -17.03 -2.24 39.61
C ASP A 1012 -16.72 -3.73 39.65
N VAL A 1013 -15.62 -4.12 40.31
CA VAL A 1013 -15.26 -5.52 40.54
C VAL A 1013 -16.06 -6.05 41.72
N ASN A 1014 -16.80 -7.13 41.53
CA ASN A 1014 -17.51 -7.84 42.59
C ASN A 1014 -16.87 -9.20 42.82
N VAL A 1015 -16.58 -9.50 44.07
CA VAL A 1015 -16.13 -10.82 44.53
C VAL A 1015 -17.18 -11.37 45.48
N GLU A 1016 -17.79 -12.48 45.10
CA GLU A 1016 -18.71 -13.22 45.94
C GLU A 1016 -17.92 -14.10 46.92
N VAL A 1017 -18.32 -14.02 48.18
CA VAL A 1017 -17.65 -14.72 49.27
C VAL A 1017 -18.56 -15.82 49.79
N GLU A 1018 -18.23 -17.08 49.46
CA GLU A 1018 -18.86 -18.26 50.07
C GLU A 1018 -18.02 -18.74 51.26
N ILE A 1019 -18.01 -17.97 52.35
CA ILE A 1019 -17.32 -18.42 53.56
C ILE A 1019 -18.27 -19.25 54.43
N PRO A 1020 -17.88 -20.48 54.83
CA PRO A 1020 -18.56 -21.17 55.91
C PRO A 1020 -18.25 -20.51 57.28
N LEU A 1021 -19.13 -19.64 57.80
CA LEU A 1021 -18.99 -18.98 59.12
C LEU A 1021 -20.23 -19.16 60.04
N VAL A 1022 -20.02 -19.19 61.37
CA VAL A 1022 -21.04 -19.48 62.41
C VAL A 1022 -21.10 -18.36 63.45
N GLY A 1023 -22.27 -17.71 63.58
CA GLY A 1023 -22.58 -16.76 64.67
C GLY A 1023 -22.63 -15.31 64.22
N GLU A 1024 -23.49 -14.51 64.87
CA GLU A 1024 -23.79 -13.11 64.49
C GLU A 1024 -22.53 -12.33 64.09
N PHE A 1025 -22.58 -11.73 62.90
CA PHE A 1025 -21.58 -10.96 62.14
C PHE A 1025 -20.70 -9.98 62.97
N ILE A 1026 -21.11 -9.63 64.18
CA ILE A 1026 -20.45 -8.69 65.09
C ILE A 1026 -19.16 -9.28 65.72
N ASP A 1027 -19.06 -10.60 65.90
CA ASP A 1027 -17.92 -11.25 66.58
C ASP A 1027 -16.66 -11.37 65.68
N PHE A 1028 -16.84 -11.45 64.36
CA PHE A 1028 -15.74 -11.52 63.37
C PHE A 1028 -14.91 -10.22 63.34
N PHE A 1029 -15.56 -9.06 63.28
CA PHE A 1029 -14.88 -7.77 63.30
C PHE A 1029 -14.21 -7.46 64.65
N GLN A 1030 -14.72 -8.00 65.75
CA GLN A 1030 -14.01 -7.94 67.05
C GLN A 1030 -12.80 -8.88 67.09
N CYS A 1031 -12.86 -10.05 66.43
CA CYS A 1031 -11.75 -10.99 66.34
C CYS A 1031 -10.57 -10.43 65.54
N ILE A 1032 -10.85 -9.82 64.37
CA ILE A 1032 -9.84 -9.12 63.55
C ILE A 1032 -9.40 -7.82 64.22
N GLY A 1033 -10.33 -7.03 64.75
CA GLY A 1033 -10.02 -5.80 65.49
C GLY A 1033 -9.18 -6.00 66.76
N ALA A 1034 -9.10 -7.24 67.26
CA ALA A 1034 -8.24 -7.65 68.37
C ALA A 1034 -6.85 -8.16 67.94
N GLY A 1035 -6.52 -8.15 66.64
CA GLY A 1035 -5.21 -8.52 66.10
C GLY A 1035 -4.97 -10.02 65.91
N ASN A 1036 -6.03 -10.84 65.89
CA ASN A 1036 -5.92 -12.27 65.55
C ASN A 1036 -5.82 -12.47 64.03
N SER A 1037 -5.17 -13.55 63.61
CA SER A 1037 -5.06 -13.87 62.19
C SER A 1037 -6.40 -14.35 61.63
N LEU A 1038 -6.62 -14.10 60.33
CA LEU A 1038 -7.82 -14.55 59.62
C LEU A 1038 -8.09 -16.06 59.83
N SER A 1039 -7.02 -16.87 59.85
CA SER A 1039 -7.09 -18.32 60.06
C SER A 1039 -7.59 -18.74 61.46
N GLU A 1040 -7.35 -17.92 62.48
CA GLU A 1040 -7.81 -18.20 63.85
C GLU A 1040 -9.30 -17.90 64.04
N CYS A 1041 -9.84 -16.94 63.28
CA CYS A 1041 -11.24 -16.52 63.35
C CYS A 1041 -12.22 -17.42 62.55
N LEU A 1042 -11.72 -18.41 61.77
CA LEU A 1042 -12.49 -19.18 60.78
C LEU A 1042 -12.75 -20.68 61.12
N SER A 1043 -12.54 -21.17 62.36
CA SER A 1043 -12.43 -22.62 62.66
C SER A 1043 -13.71 -23.43 63.06
N GLY A 1044 -14.92 -23.12 62.54
CA GLY A 1044 -16.18 -23.83 62.87
C GLY A 1044 -17.18 -24.06 61.71
N SER A 1045 -18.26 -24.85 61.89
CA SER A 1045 -19.11 -25.40 60.79
C SER A 1045 -20.52 -24.78 60.59
N GLY A 1046 -20.78 -24.15 59.43
CA GLY A 1046 -22.06 -23.59 58.89
C GLY A 1046 -21.80 -22.65 57.67
N THR A 1047 -22.79 -22.22 56.86
CA THR A 1047 -22.61 -21.38 55.62
C THR A 1047 -23.54 -20.15 55.54
N ASP A 1048 -22.99 -18.95 55.34
CA ASP A 1048 -23.68 -17.66 54.98
C ASP A 1048 -22.78 -16.86 54.00
N SER A 1049 -23.37 -16.11 53.05
CA SER A 1049 -22.65 -15.38 51.98
C SER A 1049 -22.52 -13.86 52.22
N GLY A 1050 -21.49 -13.22 51.64
CA GLY A 1050 -21.33 -11.76 51.60
C GLY A 1050 -20.51 -11.30 50.39
N ASP A 1051 -20.54 -10.00 50.06
CA ASP A 1051 -19.92 -9.48 48.83
C ASP A 1051 -18.76 -8.50 49.14
N ILE A 1052 -17.69 -8.57 48.34
CA ILE A 1052 -16.66 -7.53 48.27
C ILE A 1052 -16.86 -6.77 46.95
N ARG A 1053 -16.97 -5.44 47.02
CA ARG A 1053 -17.07 -4.55 45.85
C ARG A 1053 -15.90 -3.58 45.83
N ILE A 1054 -15.12 -3.61 44.76
CA ILE A 1054 -13.99 -2.73 44.51
C ILE A 1054 -14.36 -1.79 43.34
N PRO A 1055 -14.58 -0.49 43.60
CA PRO A 1055 -14.92 0.47 42.55
C PRO A 1055 -13.64 0.93 41.84
N LEU A 1056 -13.15 0.16 40.85
CA LEU A 1056 -12.05 0.60 40.01
C LEU A 1056 -12.53 1.61 38.97
N GLN A 1057 -11.64 2.48 38.53
CA GLN A 1057 -11.91 3.41 37.43
C GLN A 1057 -10.61 3.74 36.70
N ILE A 1058 -10.76 4.04 35.41
CA ILE A 1058 -9.73 4.67 34.60
C ILE A 1058 -9.98 6.18 34.68
N PRO A 1059 -9.05 6.99 35.20
CA PRO A 1059 -9.22 8.44 35.23
C PRO A 1059 -9.26 9.01 33.80
N GLU A 1060 -9.77 10.23 33.65
CA GLU A 1060 -9.67 10.97 32.39
C GLU A 1060 -8.18 11.11 32.00
N GLN A 1061 -7.86 10.94 30.71
CA GLN A 1061 -6.49 10.84 30.20
C GLN A 1061 -5.66 9.69 30.83
N GLY A 1062 -6.33 8.74 31.49
CA GLY A 1062 -5.75 7.60 32.18
C GLY A 1062 -5.32 6.46 31.27
N VAL A 1063 -5.80 6.40 30.04
CA VAL A 1063 -5.34 5.50 28.98
C VAL A 1063 -4.57 6.33 27.96
N TYR A 1064 -3.42 5.79 27.53
CA TYR A 1064 -2.71 6.29 26.35
C TYR A 1064 -2.45 5.11 25.41
N LEU A 1065 -3.17 5.10 24.28
CA LEU A 1065 -2.92 4.18 23.17
C LEU A 1065 -2.07 4.91 22.13
N ASN A 1066 -1.04 4.24 21.62
CA ASN A 1066 -0.24 4.76 20.54
C ASN A 1066 -0.09 3.72 19.43
N PHE A 1067 -0.49 4.09 18.23
CA PHE A 1067 -0.43 3.23 17.06
C PHE A 1067 0.51 3.80 16.01
N ILE A 1068 1.16 2.92 15.26
CA ILE A 1068 1.96 3.26 14.10
C ILE A 1068 1.55 2.37 12.91
N SER A 1069 1.46 2.95 11.71
CA SER A 1069 1.30 2.18 10.49
C SER A 1069 2.55 1.34 10.18
N ASN A 1070 2.38 0.33 9.33
CA ASN A 1070 3.52 -0.43 8.79
C ASN A 1070 4.44 0.47 7.94
N PRO A 1071 5.71 0.05 7.72
CA PRO A 1071 6.60 0.68 6.75
C PRO A 1071 5.94 0.80 5.37
N VAL A 1072 6.20 1.90 4.65
CA VAL A 1072 5.64 2.14 3.30
C VAL A 1072 6.21 1.16 2.26
N LYS A 1073 7.46 0.74 2.46
CA LYS A 1073 8.15 -0.25 1.63
C LYS A 1073 8.49 -1.46 2.51
N GLU A 1074 8.35 -2.65 1.97
CA GLU A 1074 8.58 -3.90 2.69
C GLU A 1074 9.42 -4.86 1.85
N ILE A 1075 10.22 -5.68 2.53
CA ILE A 1075 10.86 -6.88 1.97
C ILE A 1075 10.33 -8.06 2.79
N PRO A 1076 9.46 -8.92 2.25
CA PRO A 1076 9.14 -10.19 2.88
C PRO A 1076 10.41 -11.05 3.00
N ALA A 1077 10.56 -11.77 4.11
CA ALA A 1077 11.68 -12.68 4.32
C ALA A 1077 11.54 -13.97 3.49
N GLU A 1078 10.31 -14.34 3.11
CA GLU A 1078 10.02 -15.47 2.22
C GLU A 1078 8.69 -15.23 1.49
N GLN A 1079 8.55 -15.65 0.22
CA GLN A 1079 7.36 -15.48 -0.61
C GLN A 1079 6.95 -16.73 -1.39
#